data_AF-A0A9E9B532-F1
#
_entry.id   AF-A0A9E9B532-F1
#
_cell.length_a   1.000
_cell.length_b   1.000
_cell.length_c   1.000
_cell.angle_alpha   90.00
_cell.angle_beta   90.00
_cell.angle_gamma   90.00
#
_symmetry.space_group_name_H-M   'P 1'
#
loop_
_entity.id
_entity.type
_entity.pdbx_description
1 polymer ?
#
loop_
_entity_poly.entity_id
_entity_poly.type
_entity_poly.pdbx_seq_one_letter_code
_entity_poly.pdbx_strand_id
1 'polypeptide(L)'
;MKATIIFPLKALSIGIFSIILAACGEGDANTQTTVNPPAITPPSNKPPVTNIPATPLEPSTPIKPPVTSIPATPLEPSTPIKPPVTSIPVTPLEPSTPIKPPVTSIPVKPLEPSTPIKPPVTSIPATPLEPSTPVKYPEPKKDIADFYLLGFFDHDGRAGEIRTIRPDLVGDFQAMVQFGQNHVVDPQSNEAKNMPRLTAEKEALLLVTPTLEMGDITTLVAEIYKDGVLLRAINLVDPTQIPDTDQTNADQRPRVSYSNRGWSTKLNWDEVQGGLKIRIMDDKNRSGELLEDKIDFAAPGELVLTNIRLGMLTDAPQSWGHYMLRDPERAGSDYFQTIPAAQMTVAKYDDLKLDRVMVANGTIYDSVSHSNGGVYDGDMRENTGKSTFGVGINLANWGVTSASMQSQEQPQLTQNVNAHHARGKYTNGEHNHGLSGGNGMLTLIDSQGNEFSHEIGHHYGLGHYPGAVNGDNFWAEHHANSGWGYNGVRNKMRSNLDWPRQVEGDGLNGKPLFLATYGYGRDAMSGGSHSGAYSSYTHYTGYSTKIKIQPAFDKAVFDADSPTGYKKWNAELRKMEVIQPKVWQGSKNVWYNSADGNYLKPRLQGVPVFTILGGYDPVTQKGIIYPEARGNWGNVFDLPKPNNSLEAASCWLSVTYSNNAVNTIALAPNRMNGNANKFHVNLAIAENPKKVDLYCKKTNEAQVQLSTIDIRQYSDTIKPAVTFGKEYGYTALRKVELPILEQKLLAQAENSTVSLDINSQLLYDSYKMYRDELINELSPLAFQTLERYEQQQQTMYRLNRWVNVYRTDLIKNEPEALTEFQKFVKALGLEDDRPLENATPLLNGKNCLKVEKLEDSKLNAFISGPSACTGDDSEQWIQDTKGKIHSKMAMDQCLTTQGGVVNLAACSLNIDAQHWEMVTSTKEIKQGNQCFDLEGGYLKDNRARLIRYGCNGGGNQKWTILTKNPSFILATVGNNLPLIVKSLQKQTAMKNSRQVQSLNVDSKEDPSVLAKVGTAISTFLDDLFS
;
A
#
# COMPACT_ATOMS: atom_id res chain seq x y z
N MET A 1 46.45 -37.86 20.57
CA MET A 1 47.34 -38.78 19.84
C MET A 1 47.07 -38.66 18.35
N LYS A 2 48.14 -38.52 17.58
CA LYS A 2 48.17 -38.56 16.11
C LYS A 2 47.75 -39.95 15.60
N ALA A 3 46.98 -40.00 14.51
CA ALA A 3 47.17 -40.87 13.34
C ALA A 3 45.92 -40.72 12.44
N THR A 4 45.92 -40.06 11.26
CA THR A 4 46.73 -40.22 10.04
C THR A 4 46.16 -41.28 9.08
N ILE A 5 45.44 -40.77 8.05
CA ILE A 5 45.48 -41.07 6.60
C ILE A 5 44.87 -42.41 6.10
N ILE A 6 44.02 -42.34 5.05
CA ILE A 6 44.23 -42.87 3.66
C ILE A 6 42.95 -42.64 2.78
N PHE A 7 43.13 -41.93 1.66
CA PHE A 7 42.25 -41.71 0.45
C PHE A 7 42.11 -43.01 -0.41
N PRO A 8 41.34 -43.16 -1.54
CA PRO A 8 40.84 -42.16 -2.53
C PRO A 8 39.50 -42.42 -3.31
N LEU A 9 39.06 -41.35 -4.04
CA LEU A 9 38.43 -41.23 -5.39
C LEU A 9 37.33 -42.24 -5.85
N LYS A 10 36.19 -41.85 -6.46
CA LYS A 10 36.06 -41.07 -7.72
C LYS A 10 34.57 -40.80 -8.09
N ALA A 11 34.30 -39.59 -8.65
CA ALA A 11 33.26 -39.24 -9.67
C ALA A 11 31.75 -39.37 -9.30
N LEU A 12 30.79 -38.52 -9.69
CA LEU A 12 30.68 -37.51 -10.75
C LEU A 12 29.45 -36.59 -10.48
N SER A 13 29.68 -35.26 -10.54
CA SER A 13 28.87 -34.13 -11.09
C SER A 13 27.39 -33.79 -10.76
N ILE A 14 27.18 -32.46 -10.81
CA ILE A 14 25.97 -31.61 -10.92
C ILE A 14 25.43 -31.13 -9.57
N GLY A 15 25.46 -29.85 -9.19
CA GLY A 15 25.77 -28.60 -9.88
C GLY A 15 24.87 -27.50 -9.30
N ILE A 16 25.32 -26.84 -8.22
CA ILE A 16 24.60 -25.75 -7.54
C ILE A 16 25.24 -24.42 -7.94
N PHE A 17 24.43 -23.54 -8.51
CA PHE A 17 24.75 -22.12 -8.72
C PHE A 17 24.57 -21.36 -7.40
N SER A 18 25.56 -20.58 -7.00
CA SER A 18 25.43 -19.55 -5.98
C SER A 18 26.27 -18.33 -6.34
N ILE A 19 25.56 -17.22 -6.59
CA ILE A 19 25.72 -15.87 -6.05
C ILE A 19 27.15 -15.31 -5.97
N ILE A 20 27.42 -14.26 -6.74
CA ILE A 20 28.58 -13.36 -6.60
C ILE A 20 28.09 -12.02 -6.02
N LEU A 21 28.57 -11.71 -4.81
CA LEU A 21 28.81 -10.36 -4.31
C LEU A 21 30.10 -9.83 -4.95
N ALA A 22 30.11 -8.58 -5.41
CA ALA A 22 31.35 -7.87 -5.70
C ALA A 22 31.28 -6.44 -5.15
N ALA A 23 32.15 -6.16 -4.18
CA ALA A 23 32.57 -4.82 -3.79
C ALA A 23 33.95 -4.58 -4.41
N CYS A 24 34.15 -3.41 -5.01
CA CYS A 24 35.43 -2.96 -5.54
C CYS A 24 36.04 -1.93 -4.58
N GLY A 25 37.30 -2.15 -4.21
CA GLY A 25 38.13 -1.22 -3.47
C GLY A 25 39.58 -1.70 -3.41
N GLU A 26 40.42 -0.99 -4.16
CA GLU A 26 41.87 -0.85 -4.04
C GLU A 26 42.80 -1.99 -4.51
N GLY A 27 43.80 -1.55 -5.27
CA GLY A 27 44.90 -2.35 -5.77
C GLY A 27 46.21 -2.15 -5.00
N ASP A 28 47.15 -3.01 -5.40
CA ASP A 28 48.61 -2.86 -5.49
C ASP A 28 49.46 -3.78 -4.62
N ALA A 29 50.27 -4.59 -5.32
CA ALA A 29 51.62 -5.09 -5.02
C ALA A 29 51.90 -6.31 -5.92
N ASN A 30 53.04 -6.53 -6.58
CA ASN A 30 54.33 -5.86 -6.70
C ASN A 30 55.17 -6.76 -7.64
N THR A 31 55.93 -6.21 -8.59
CA THR A 31 57.28 -6.74 -8.90
C THR A 31 58.12 -5.68 -9.60
N GLN A 32 59.32 -5.53 -9.07
CA GLN A 32 60.35 -4.51 -9.29
C GLN A 32 61.14 -4.71 -10.59
N THR A 33 61.73 -3.63 -11.12
CA THR A 33 63.20 -3.51 -11.34
C THR A 33 63.63 -2.07 -11.71
N THR A 34 64.39 -1.45 -10.80
CA THR A 34 65.61 -0.59 -10.93
C THR A 34 65.80 0.30 -12.20
N VAL A 35 66.18 1.59 -12.16
CA VAL A 35 67.43 2.25 -11.66
C VAL A 35 67.22 3.79 -11.54
N ASN A 36 68.03 4.46 -10.71
CA ASN A 36 67.94 5.83 -10.15
C ASN A 36 68.68 6.94 -10.98
N PRO A 37 68.83 8.24 -10.55
CA PRO A 37 68.34 9.49 -11.19
C PRO A 37 69.45 10.43 -11.77
N PRO A 38 69.19 11.73 -12.16
CA PRO A 38 69.22 12.85 -11.19
C PRO A 38 68.26 14.05 -11.44
N ALA A 39 68.21 14.93 -10.44
CA ALA A 39 67.28 16.04 -10.18
C ALA A 39 67.55 17.35 -10.96
N ILE A 40 66.48 18.14 -11.23
CA ILE A 40 66.49 19.62 -11.29
C ILE A 40 65.10 20.16 -10.83
N THR A 41 65.14 21.22 -10.02
CA THR A 41 64.05 21.99 -9.38
C THR A 41 63.02 22.64 -10.32
N PRO A 42 61.74 22.85 -9.90
CA PRO A 42 60.74 23.58 -10.68
C PRO A 42 60.73 25.11 -10.37
N PRO A 43 60.34 25.97 -11.35
CA PRO A 43 60.14 27.39 -11.09
C PRO A 43 58.70 27.70 -10.61
N SER A 44 58.68 28.67 -9.70
CA SER A 44 57.53 29.45 -9.23
C SER A 44 56.80 30.17 -10.36
N ASN A 45 55.46 30.21 -10.31
CA ASN A 45 54.69 31.42 -10.58
C ASN A 45 53.29 31.38 -9.97
N LYS A 46 52.99 32.47 -9.25
CA LYS A 46 51.84 32.76 -8.39
C LYS A 46 50.65 33.35 -9.18
N PRO A 47 49.38 33.05 -8.84
CA PRO A 47 48.23 33.88 -9.22
C PRO A 47 47.79 34.84 -8.09
N PRO A 48 47.12 35.96 -8.41
CA PRO A 48 46.94 37.10 -7.52
C PRO A 48 45.71 37.02 -6.59
N VAL A 49 45.79 37.79 -5.51
CA VAL A 49 44.86 37.93 -4.39
C VAL A 49 43.83 39.04 -4.67
N THR A 50 42.57 38.83 -4.29
CA THR A 50 41.62 39.93 -4.01
C THR A 50 40.61 39.57 -2.91
N ASN A 51 40.86 40.17 -1.74
CA ASN A 51 40.02 40.75 -0.68
C ASN A 51 38.64 40.15 -0.28
N ILE A 52 38.56 39.81 1.02
CA ILE A 52 37.37 39.58 1.86
C ILE A 52 37.11 40.87 2.69
N PRO A 53 35.85 41.33 2.89
CA PRO A 53 35.53 42.31 3.94
C PRO A 53 35.09 41.65 5.26
N ALA A 54 35.36 42.38 6.33
CA ALA A 54 35.43 41.98 7.73
C ALA A 54 34.10 41.73 8.47
N THR A 55 34.23 40.98 9.56
CA THR A 55 33.34 40.83 10.72
C THR A 55 32.99 42.17 11.39
N PRO A 56 31.85 42.24 12.12
CA PRO A 56 31.96 42.74 13.50
C PRO A 56 31.03 42.09 14.56
N LEU A 57 31.65 41.77 15.71
CA LEU A 57 31.26 41.96 17.13
C LEU A 57 29.88 41.53 17.70
N GLU A 58 29.95 40.69 18.73
CA GLU A 58 29.05 40.62 19.92
C GLU A 58 29.69 41.34 21.14
N PRO A 59 29.08 41.50 22.36
CA PRO A 59 27.72 41.13 22.84
C PRO A 59 27.00 42.23 23.69
N SER A 60 25.71 42.03 24.06
CA SER A 60 25.19 42.35 25.42
C SER A 60 23.74 41.87 25.66
N THR A 61 23.49 41.36 26.88
CA THR A 61 22.17 41.08 27.52
C THR A 61 22.03 41.97 28.77
N PRO A 62 20.93 41.91 29.57
CA PRO A 62 19.55 42.33 29.33
C PRO A 62 19.08 43.44 30.33
N ILE A 63 17.99 44.17 30.03
CA ILE A 63 17.34 45.11 30.99
C ILE A 63 15.86 44.72 31.20
N LYS A 64 15.41 44.70 32.46
CA LYS A 64 14.03 44.46 32.97
C LYS A 64 13.37 45.80 33.41
N PRO A 65 12.07 45.86 33.79
CA PRO A 65 11.00 46.61 33.13
C PRO A 65 10.55 47.88 33.91
N PRO A 66 9.57 48.65 33.40
CA PRO A 66 8.68 49.43 34.26
C PRO A 66 7.29 48.78 34.39
N VAL A 67 6.61 49.19 35.47
CA VAL A 67 5.45 48.57 36.13
C VAL A 67 4.14 49.33 35.79
N THR A 68 3.07 48.54 35.58
CA THR A 68 1.60 48.79 35.71
C THR A 68 0.89 49.98 35.05
N SER A 69 -0.20 49.64 34.33
CA SER A 69 -1.58 49.98 34.75
C SER A 69 -2.61 48.99 34.14
N ILE A 70 -3.52 48.49 34.99
CA ILE A 70 -4.66 47.59 34.66
C ILE A 70 -5.90 48.43 34.21
N PRO A 71 -7.06 47.85 33.84
CA PRO A 71 -7.59 47.79 32.48
C PRO A 71 -8.76 48.78 32.21
N ALA A 72 -8.94 49.16 30.95
CA ALA A 72 -10.21 49.72 30.47
C ALA A 72 -11.07 48.59 29.88
N THR A 73 -12.35 48.60 30.27
CA THR A 73 -13.46 47.71 29.93
C THR A 73 -13.63 47.49 28.41
N PRO A 74 -13.96 46.28 27.92
CA PRO A 74 -14.32 46.10 26.52
C PRO A 74 -15.72 46.66 26.23
N LEU A 75 -15.84 47.56 25.23
CA LEU A 75 -17.10 47.83 24.54
C LEU A 75 -17.37 46.70 23.53
N GLU A 76 -18.65 46.29 23.44
CA GLU A 76 -19.16 45.34 22.45
C GLU A 76 -18.95 45.84 21.00
N PRO A 77 -18.56 44.96 20.06
CA PRO A 77 -18.65 45.26 18.64
C PRO A 77 -20.05 44.94 18.08
N SER A 78 -20.70 45.98 17.59
CA SER A 78 -21.90 45.98 16.76
C SER A 78 -21.77 45.14 15.47
N THR A 79 -22.90 44.53 15.10
CA THR A 79 -23.16 43.72 13.90
C THR A 79 -22.68 44.32 12.56
N PRO A 80 -22.09 43.52 11.64
CA PRO A 80 -21.78 43.97 10.27
C PRO A 80 -23.01 43.99 9.35
N ILE A 81 -23.15 45.09 8.61
CA ILE A 81 -24.13 45.32 7.54
C ILE A 81 -23.71 44.57 6.26
N LYS A 82 -24.69 43.94 5.59
CA LYS A 82 -24.56 43.18 4.34
C LYS A 82 -24.35 44.08 3.11
N PRO A 83 -23.41 43.78 2.18
CA PRO A 83 -23.29 44.48 0.90
C PRO A 83 -24.26 43.93 -0.19
N PRO A 84 -24.65 44.75 -1.18
CA PRO A 84 -25.70 44.42 -2.15
C PRO A 84 -25.18 43.55 -3.32
N VAL A 85 -26.09 42.74 -3.87
CA VAL A 85 -25.86 41.86 -5.02
C VAL A 85 -26.18 42.60 -6.32
N THR A 86 -25.23 42.60 -7.25
CA THR A 86 -25.40 43.04 -8.65
C THR A 86 -25.63 41.81 -9.54
N SER A 87 -26.46 41.96 -10.57
CA SER A 87 -27.11 40.87 -11.30
C SER A 87 -26.80 40.85 -12.81
N ILE A 88 -26.91 39.65 -13.44
CA ILE A 88 -27.20 39.32 -14.88
C ILE A 88 -25.94 39.21 -15.80
N PRO A 89 -25.84 38.30 -16.85
CA PRO A 89 -26.89 37.55 -17.59
C PRO A 89 -26.75 36.02 -17.78
N VAL A 90 -27.87 35.43 -18.19
CA VAL A 90 -28.13 34.03 -18.59
C VAL A 90 -28.18 33.91 -20.12
N THR A 91 -27.75 32.76 -20.69
CA THR A 91 -28.29 32.09 -21.91
C THR A 91 -27.48 30.83 -22.27
N PRO A 92 -27.97 29.86 -23.05
CA PRO A 92 -29.18 29.04 -22.94
C PRO A 92 -28.88 27.51 -22.85
N LEU A 93 -29.80 26.72 -22.27
CA LEU A 93 -29.79 25.24 -22.34
C LEU A 93 -30.65 24.74 -23.50
N GLU A 94 -30.20 23.68 -24.16
CA GLU A 94 -30.95 22.87 -25.14
C GLU A 94 -31.08 21.39 -24.66
N PRO A 95 -32.02 20.60 -25.21
CA PRO A 95 -33.06 19.95 -24.42
C PRO A 95 -32.87 18.44 -24.20
N SER A 96 -33.43 17.93 -23.10
CA SER A 96 -33.73 16.49 -22.92
C SER A 96 -35.25 16.24 -22.91
N THR A 97 -35.64 15.17 -23.58
CA THR A 97 -37.00 14.69 -23.82
C THR A 97 -37.65 14.01 -22.60
N PRO A 98 -38.99 13.80 -22.60
CA PRO A 98 -39.82 13.90 -21.40
C PRO A 98 -40.17 12.57 -20.70
N ILE A 99 -40.37 12.65 -19.38
CA ILE A 99 -41.01 11.60 -18.55
C ILE A 99 -42.39 12.07 -18.07
N LYS A 100 -43.34 11.13 -18.08
CA LYS A 100 -44.80 11.25 -17.85
C LYS A 100 -45.16 11.49 -16.35
N PRO A 101 -46.29 12.15 -16.01
CA PRO A 101 -46.53 12.73 -14.68
C PRO A 101 -47.31 11.80 -13.72
N PRO A 102 -47.21 12.01 -12.39
CA PRO A 102 -48.21 11.60 -11.42
C PRO A 102 -49.17 12.74 -11.04
N VAL A 103 -50.36 12.33 -10.59
CA VAL A 103 -51.59 13.10 -10.44
C VAL A 103 -51.69 13.80 -9.07
N THR A 104 -52.36 14.96 -9.12
CA THR A 104 -52.82 15.93 -8.12
C THR A 104 -53.31 15.44 -6.75
N SER A 105 -53.00 16.24 -5.71
CA SER A 105 -53.64 16.26 -4.39
C SER A 105 -54.70 17.37 -4.29
N ILE A 106 -55.78 17.10 -3.53
CA ILE A 106 -56.90 18.02 -3.20
C ILE A 106 -56.96 18.15 -1.65
N PRO A 107 -57.35 19.32 -1.09
CA PRO A 107 -57.08 19.68 0.32
C PRO A 107 -58.21 19.31 1.29
N VAL A 108 -57.88 19.19 2.59
CA VAL A 108 -58.86 18.98 3.67
C VAL A 108 -58.83 20.14 4.68
N LYS A 109 -60.05 20.49 5.12
CA LYS A 109 -60.55 21.63 5.91
C LYS A 109 -60.29 21.49 7.43
N PRO A 110 -60.26 22.59 8.22
CA PRO A 110 -59.85 22.58 9.63
C PRO A 110 -61.02 22.35 10.62
N LEU A 111 -60.68 21.91 11.84
CA LEU A 111 -61.60 21.75 12.97
C LEU A 111 -61.07 22.51 14.21
N GLU A 112 -61.91 23.33 14.84
CA GLU A 112 -61.77 23.84 16.22
C GLU A 112 -62.83 23.18 17.16
N PRO A 113 -63.04 23.58 18.44
CA PRO A 113 -62.44 22.96 19.62
C PRO A 113 -63.49 22.42 20.63
N SER A 114 -63.07 21.63 21.63
CA SER A 114 -63.85 21.50 22.89
C SER A 114 -62.98 21.16 24.11
N THR A 115 -63.24 21.87 25.20
CA THR A 115 -62.79 21.75 26.61
C THR A 115 -63.85 21.00 27.46
N PRO A 116 -63.73 20.75 28.79
CA PRO A 116 -62.68 20.05 29.58
C PRO A 116 -63.20 19.02 30.66
N ILE A 117 -62.34 18.05 31.03
CA ILE A 117 -62.05 17.38 32.35
C ILE A 117 -63.10 16.51 33.13
N LYS A 118 -62.68 15.27 33.50
CA LYS A 118 -62.70 14.69 34.88
C LYS A 118 -61.63 13.56 35.03
N PRO A 119 -61.22 13.17 36.26
CA PRO A 119 -59.82 12.85 36.60
C PRO A 119 -59.45 11.37 36.34
N PRO A 120 -58.16 11.04 36.18
CA PRO A 120 -57.74 9.65 36.10
C PRO A 120 -57.80 8.99 37.48
N VAL A 121 -58.37 7.79 37.49
CA VAL A 121 -58.33 6.84 38.60
C VAL A 121 -56.88 6.50 38.90
N THR A 122 -56.55 6.48 40.19
CA THR A 122 -55.28 6.03 40.80
C THR A 122 -54.72 4.78 40.13
N SER A 123 -53.62 4.93 39.39
CA SER A 123 -52.73 3.82 39.03
C SER A 123 -51.82 3.53 40.23
N ILE A 124 -51.79 2.26 40.63
CA ILE A 124 -50.90 1.69 41.64
C ILE A 124 -49.45 2.08 41.31
N PRO A 125 -48.61 2.46 42.29
CA PRO A 125 -47.19 2.70 42.04
C PRO A 125 -46.57 1.44 41.43
N ALA A 126 -45.94 1.57 40.26
CA ALA A 126 -45.07 0.54 39.74
C ALA A 126 -43.99 0.30 40.79
N THR A 127 -43.91 -0.94 41.28
CA THR A 127 -42.81 -1.43 42.09
C THR A 127 -41.49 -1.04 41.39
N PRO A 128 -40.51 -0.44 42.09
CA PRO A 128 -39.21 -0.20 41.49
C PRO A 128 -38.68 -1.53 40.95
N LEU A 129 -38.33 -1.58 39.67
CA LEU A 129 -37.51 -2.66 39.13
C LEU A 129 -36.27 -2.74 40.02
N GLU A 130 -36.07 -3.88 40.69
CA GLU A 130 -34.82 -4.15 41.39
C GLU A 130 -33.65 -3.88 40.43
N PRO A 131 -32.56 -3.25 40.89
CA PRO A 131 -31.38 -3.09 40.05
C PRO A 131 -30.98 -4.47 39.54
N SER A 132 -31.02 -4.65 38.22
CA SER A 132 -30.60 -5.89 37.58
C SER A 132 -29.23 -6.28 38.13
N THR A 133 -29.14 -7.45 38.77
CA THR A 133 -27.87 -8.02 39.21
C THR A 133 -26.87 -7.95 38.05
N PRO A 134 -25.65 -7.44 38.26
CA PRO A 134 -24.64 -7.36 37.21
C PRO A 134 -24.46 -8.73 36.53
N VAL A 135 -24.70 -8.81 35.22
CA VAL A 135 -24.41 -10.02 34.45
C VAL A 135 -22.90 -10.23 34.54
N LYS A 136 -22.46 -11.39 35.03
CA LYS A 136 -21.03 -11.69 35.24
C LYS A 136 -20.27 -11.89 33.92
N TYR A 137 -20.96 -12.32 32.86
CA TYR A 137 -20.39 -12.60 31.54
C TYR A 137 -21.12 -11.84 30.42
N PRO A 138 -21.12 -10.48 30.41
CA PRO A 138 -21.73 -9.71 29.33
C PRO A 138 -20.97 -9.90 28.01
N GLU A 139 -21.58 -9.57 26.87
CA GLU A 139 -20.81 -9.52 25.62
C GLU A 139 -19.67 -8.48 25.75
N PRO A 140 -18.39 -8.86 25.60
CA PRO A 140 -17.29 -7.92 25.72
C PRO A 140 -17.35 -6.87 24.61
N LYS A 141 -16.96 -5.63 24.91
CA LYS A 141 -16.90 -4.53 23.93
C LYS A 141 -15.55 -4.44 23.20
N LYS A 142 -14.49 -5.01 23.78
CA LYS A 142 -13.11 -4.99 23.30
C LYS A 142 -12.53 -6.40 23.36
N ASP A 143 -11.69 -6.75 22.40
CA ASP A 143 -10.98 -8.04 22.35
C ASP A 143 -9.60 -7.95 23.05
N ILE A 144 -8.97 -9.11 23.25
CA ILE A 144 -7.62 -9.24 23.82
C ILE A 144 -6.70 -9.76 22.72
N ALA A 145 -5.58 -9.08 22.52
CA ALA A 145 -4.58 -9.49 21.53
C ALA A 145 -4.09 -10.93 21.78
N ASP A 146 -3.83 -11.66 20.70
CA ASP A 146 -3.22 -12.99 20.80
C ASP A 146 -1.88 -12.89 21.52
N PHE A 147 -1.66 -13.76 22.51
CA PHE A 147 -0.42 -13.81 23.29
C PHE A 147 0.83 -13.99 22.41
N TYR A 148 0.67 -14.60 21.23
CA TYR A 148 1.77 -14.83 20.29
C TYR A 148 1.94 -13.72 19.24
N LEU A 149 1.12 -12.66 19.26
CA LEU A 149 1.23 -11.53 18.33
C LEU A 149 2.21 -10.48 18.88
N LEU A 150 3.30 -10.21 18.16
CA LEU A 150 4.30 -9.21 18.56
C LEU A 150 3.89 -7.81 18.08
N GLY A 151 3.82 -6.83 18.98
CA GLY A 151 3.56 -5.43 18.63
C GLY A 151 4.85 -4.67 18.33
N PHE A 152 5.15 -4.38 17.06
CA PHE A 152 6.42 -3.77 16.65
C PHE A 152 6.74 -2.46 17.39
N PHE A 153 5.83 -1.49 17.33
CA PHE A 153 5.99 -0.16 17.91
C PHE A 153 5.83 -0.16 19.44
N ASP A 154 5.30 -1.23 20.02
CA ASP A 154 5.16 -1.35 21.47
C ASP A 154 6.52 -1.49 22.17
N HIS A 155 7.58 -1.75 21.40
CA HIS A 155 8.96 -1.87 21.89
C HIS A 155 9.85 -0.73 21.39
N ASP A 156 10.83 -0.34 22.21
CA ASP A 156 11.86 0.62 21.88
C ASP A 156 13.26 0.01 21.83
N GLY A 157 14.09 0.57 20.95
CA GLY A 157 15.52 0.28 20.87
C GLY A 157 15.89 -1.20 20.63
N ARG A 158 17.07 -1.57 21.13
CA ARG A 158 17.71 -2.88 20.92
C ARG A 158 17.31 -3.94 21.95
N ALA A 159 16.72 -3.54 23.08
CA ALA A 159 16.49 -4.40 24.24
C ALA A 159 15.05 -4.91 24.36
N GLY A 160 14.13 -4.47 23.49
CA GLY A 160 12.72 -4.85 23.59
C GLY A 160 11.99 -4.21 24.77
N GLU A 161 12.52 -3.11 25.33
CA GLU A 161 11.86 -2.36 26.40
C GLU A 161 10.51 -1.81 25.90
N ILE A 162 9.52 -1.74 26.78
CA ILE A 162 8.21 -1.21 26.41
C ILE A 162 8.35 0.28 26.07
N ARG A 163 7.88 0.67 24.89
CA ARG A 163 7.92 2.04 24.41
C ARG A 163 7.07 2.94 25.31
N THR A 164 7.70 4.03 25.76
CA THR A 164 7.03 5.11 26.48
C THR A 164 6.10 5.86 25.52
N ILE A 165 4.87 6.15 25.99
CA ILE A 165 3.88 6.87 25.20
C ILE A 165 4.00 8.37 25.43
N ARG A 166 4.19 9.10 24.34
CA ARG A 166 4.23 10.56 24.32
C ARG A 166 2.81 11.12 24.49
N PRO A 167 2.56 12.04 25.43
CA PRO A 167 1.28 12.72 25.54
C PRO A 167 1.19 13.85 24.50
N ASP A 168 0.49 13.62 23.39
CA ASP A 168 0.32 14.59 22.31
C ASP A 168 -0.90 15.50 22.46
N LEU A 169 -1.83 15.13 23.36
CA LEU A 169 -3.14 15.76 23.47
C LEU A 169 -3.22 16.77 24.61
N VAL A 170 -3.91 17.88 24.36
CA VAL A 170 -4.30 18.86 25.39
C VAL A 170 -5.68 18.48 25.92
N GLY A 171 -5.78 18.11 27.20
CA GLY A 171 -7.03 17.72 27.85
C GLY A 171 -6.83 16.71 28.98
N ASP A 172 -7.92 16.14 29.48
CA ASP A 172 -7.91 15.10 30.53
C ASP A 172 -7.79 13.67 29.95
N PHE A 173 -7.91 13.51 28.64
CA PHE A 173 -7.51 12.31 27.91
C PHE A 173 -6.11 12.47 27.33
N GLN A 174 -5.20 11.53 27.65
CA GLN A 174 -3.80 11.58 27.27
C GLN A 174 -3.40 10.37 26.40
N ALA A 175 -2.91 10.65 25.19
CA ALA A 175 -2.50 9.63 24.23
C ALA A 175 -1.39 10.14 23.30
N MET A 176 -0.64 9.21 22.71
CA MET A 176 0.20 9.47 21.54
C MET A 176 -0.66 9.41 20.30
N VAL A 177 -0.45 10.36 19.40
CA VAL A 177 -1.04 10.37 18.06
C VAL A 177 0.04 10.13 17.02
N GLN A 178 -0.26 9.33 16.00
CA GLN A 178 0.61 9.14 14.84
C GLN A 178 -0.23 9.08 13.55
N PHE A 179 0.41 9.36 12.42
CA PHE A 179 -0.21 9.31 11.10
C PHE A 179 0.56 8.34 10.19
N GLY A 180 -0.12 7.33 9.64
CA GLY A 180 0.43 6.38 8.68
C GLY A 180 0.17 6.80 7.23
N GLN A 181 1.22 7.13 6.49
CA GLN A 181 1.23 7.30 5.03
C GLN A 181 2.30 6.37 4.43
N ASN A 182 3.19 6.87 3.57
CA ASN A 182 4.36 6.10 3.14
C ASN A 182 5.31 5.77 4.31
N HIS A 183 5.22 6.53 5.42
CA HIS A 183 5.79 6.23 6.73
C HIS A 183 4.78 6.57 7.82
N VAL A 184 4.86 5.91 8.98
CA VAL A 184 4.21 6.33 10.21
C VAL A 184 5.05 7.42 10.86
N VAL A 185 4.42 8.58 11.05
CA VAL A 185 5.06 9.81 11.51
C VAL A 185 4.31 10.38 12.72
N ASP A 186 5.03 11.13 13.55
CA ASP A 186 4.44 11.91 14.63
C ASP A 186 3.72 13.16 14.08
N PRO A 187 2.90 13.87 14.88
CA PRO A 187 2.25 15.09 14.43
C PRO A 187 3.25 16.20 14.09
N GLN A 188 4.36 16.29 14.84
CA GLN A 188 5.37 17.34 14.68
C GLN A 188 6.77 16.84 15.04
N SER A 189 7.81 17.61 14.71
CA SER A 189 9.22 17.33 15.05
C SER A 189 9.82 16.05 14.42
N ASN A 190 9.24 15.54 13.34
CA ASN A 190 9.72 14.35 12.64
C ASN A 190 11.14 14.51 12.05
N GLU A 191 11.45 15.68 11.49
CA GLU A 191 12.73 15.89 10.81
C GLU A 191 13.93 15.79 11.76
N ALA A 192 13.75 16.16 13.04
CA ALA A 192 14.75 16.00 14.09
C ALA A 192 15.05 14.52 14.40
N LYS A 193 14.12 13.61 14.05
CA LYS A 193 14.25 12.15 14.16
C LYS A 193 14.65 11.49 12.85
N ASN A 194 15.01 12.29 11.82
CA ASN A 194 15.26 11.84 10.45
C ASN A 194 14.07 11.10 9.82
N MET A 195 12.85 11.53 10.14
CA MET A 195 11.60 11.04 9.53
C MET A 195 10.94 12.14 8.68
N PRO A 196 10.19 11.78 7.63
CA PRO A 196 9.42 12.74 6.85
C PRO A 196 8.30 13.38 7.69
N ARG A 197 7.77 14.52 7.24
CA ARG A 197 6.53 15.12 7.77
C ARG A 197 5.29 14.46 7.18
N LEU A 198 4.12 14.79 7.74
CA LEU A 198 2.83 14.39 7.17
C LEU A 198 2.61 15.09 5.82
N THR A 199 2.35 14.35 4.75
CA THR A 199 2.09 14.95 3.43
C THR A 199 0.66 15.47 3.40
N ALA A 200 0.47 16.77 3.11
CA ALA A 200 -0.86 17.34 2.95
C ALA A 200 -1.59 16.73 1.74
N GLU A 201 -2.92 16.75 1.76
CA GLU A 201 -3.81 16.26 0.70
C GLU A 201 -3.57 14.78 0.31
N LYS A 202 -3.07 13.97 1.25
CA LYS A 202 -2.90 12.53 1.09
C LYS A 202 -3.58 11.82 2.26
N GLU A 203 -4.41 10.83 1.96
CA GLU A 203 -5.06 10.00 2.98
C GLU A 203 -4.06 9.45 4.00
N ALA A 204 -4.50 9.27 5.24
CA ALA A 204 -3.64 8.78 6.31
C ALA A 204 -4.39 7.84 7.26
N LEU A 205 -3.68 6.87 7.82
CA LEU A 205 -4.13 6.12 8.99
C LEU A 205 -3.89 6.97 10.24
N LEU A 206 -4.93 7.31 10.98
CA LEU A 206 -4.81 7.89 12.32
C LEU A 206 -4.59 6.75 13.32
N LEU A 207 -3.51 6.83 14.09
CA LEU A 207 -3.19 5.90 15.17
C LEU A 207 -3.23 6.67 16.50
N VAL A 208 -3.96 6.14 17.48
CA VAL A 208 -4.10 6.73 18.82
C VAL A 208 -3.76 5.69 19.86
N THR A 209 -2.65 5.89 20.59
CA THR A 209 -2.20 4.98 21.64
C THR A 209 -2.36 5.66 23.00
N PRO A 210 -3.37 5.27 23.80
CA PRO A 210 -3.58 5.84 25.13
C PRO A 210 -2.39 5.60 26.06
N THR A 211 -2.16 6.56 26.96
CA THR A 211 -1.20 6.41 28.06
C THR A 211 -1.69 5.40 29.09
N LEU A 212 -0.80 4.86 29.92
CA LEU A 212 -1.15 3.81 30.89
C LEU A 212 -2.14 4.31 31.95
N GLU A 213 -2.05 5.59 32.30
CA GLU A 213 -2.91 6.29 33.25
C GLU A 213 -4.37 6.35 32.78
N MET A 214 -4.62 6.17 31.47
CA MET A 214 -5.98 6.13 30.97
C MET A 214 -6.73 4.85 31.38
N GLY A 215 -6.01 3.79 31.78
CA GLY A 215 -6.59 2.51 32.16
C GLY A 215 -7.38 1.85 31.03
N ASP A 216 -8.34 1.01 31.39
CA ASP A 216 -9.16 0.30 30.40
C ASP A 216 -10.12 1.27 29.69
N ILE A 217 -10.03 1.26 28.36
CA ILE A 217 -10.87 2.02 27.43
C ILE A 217 -11.64 1.03 26.57
N THR A 218 -12.95 1.23 26.45
CA THR A 218 -13.81 0.35 25.63
C THR A 218 -14.19 0.93 24.28
N THR A 219 -14.18 2.25 24.12
CA THR A 219 -14.45 2.93 22.85
C THR A 219 -13.62 4.21 22.75
N LEU A 220 -13.16 4.54 21.54
CA LEU A 220 -12.63 5.85 21.21
C LEU A 220 -13.38 6.45 20.02
N VAL A 221 -13.67 7.75 20.12
CA VAL A 221 -14.25 8.56 19.04
C VAL A 221 -13.28 9.67 18.68
N ALA A 222 -13.02 9.85 17.39
CA ALA A 222 -12.34 11.03 16.87
C ALA A 222 -13.34 11.97 16.21
N GLU A 223 -13.38 13.22 16.66
CA GLU A 223 -14.00 14.33 15.94
C GLU A 223 -12.95 15.04 15.09
N ILE A 224 -13.21 15.13 13.78
CA ILE A 224 -12.31 15.72 12.79
C ILE A 224 -12.81 17.12 12.46
N TYR A 225 -11.98 18.12 12.71
CA TYR A 225 -12.28 19.52 12.44
C TYR A 225 -11.33 20.08 11.38
N LYS A 226 -11.83 21.03 10.59
CA LYS A 226 -11.03 21.85 9.70
C LYS A 226 -11.40 23.32 9.86
N ASP A 227 -10.41 24.17 10.13
CA ASP A 227 -10.59 25.61 10.34
C ASP A 227 -11.71 25.91 11.37
N GLY A 228 -11.72 25.13 12.46
CA GLY A 228 -12.75 25.19 13.51
C GLY A 228 -14.11 24.55 13.19
N VAL A 229 -14.35 24.06 11.97
CA VAL A 229 -15.62 23.42 11.57
C VAL A 229 -15.55 21.91 11.74
N LEU A 230 -16.51 21.31 12.45
CA LEU A 230 -16.63 19.85 12.57
C LEU A 230 -17.02 19.25 11.21
N LEU A 231 -16.15 18.40 10.65
CA LEU A 231 -16.42 17.69 9.41
C LEU A 231 -17.19 16.39 9.68
N ARG A 232 -16.71 15.57 10.62
CA ARG A 232 -17.35 14.32 11.04
C ARG A 232 -16.82 13.80 12.38
N ALA A 233 -17.57 12.89 12.99
CA ALA A 233 -17.12 12.05 14.09
C ALA A 233 -17.02 10.59 13.64
N ILE A 234 -15.96 9.88 14.04
CA ILE A 234 -15.73 8.48 13.68
C ILE A 234 -15.25 7.66 14.88
N ASN A 235 -15.80 6.45 15.03
CA ASN A 235 -15.29 5.47 15.98
C ASN A 235 -13.95 4.90 15.49
N LEU A 236 -12.98 4.82 16.40
CA LEU A 236 -11.74 4.12 16.12
C LEU A 236 -11.97 2.61 16.30
N VAL A 237 -11.31 1.82 15.45
CA VAL A 237 -11.26 0.37 15.62
C VAL A 237 -10.28 0.02 16.74
N ASP A 238 -10.61 -1.05 17.45
CA ASP A 238 -9.84 -1.50 18.61
C ASP A 238 -8.46 -2.04 18.22
N PRO A 239 -7.50 -2.12 19.16
CA PRO A 239 -6.12 -2.52 18.85
C PRO A 239 -5.96 -3.91 18.22
N THR A 240 -6.90 -4.84 18.39
CA THR A 240 -6.81 -6.16 17.74
C THR A 240 -7.28 -6.13 16.29
N GLN A 241 -7.80 -4.99 15.81
CA GLN A 241 -8.31 -4.78 14.45
C GLN A 241 -7.51 -3.72 13.68
N ILE A 242 -6.34 -3.32 14.17
CA ILE A 242 -5.45 -2.48 13.37
C ILE A 242 -5.12 -3.15 12.02
N PRO A 243 -4.79 -2.38 10.98
CA PRO A 243 -4.41 -2.96 9.69
C PRO A 243 -3.29 -4.00 9.82
N ASP A 244 -3.52 -5.20 9.28
CA ASP A 244 -2.50 -6.27 9.30
C ASP A 244 -1.24 -5.86 8.54
N THR A 245 -0.16 -6.57 8.81
CA THR A 245 1.15 -6.34 8.20
C THR A 245 1.27 -7.06 6.86
N ASP A 246 2.18 -6.59 6.01
CA ASP A 246 2.53 -7.21 4.74
C ASP A 246 3.38 -8.49 4.88
N GLN A 247 3.45 -9.06 6.08
CA GLN A 247 4.20 -10.28 6.39
C GLN A 247 3.74 -11.47 5.56
N THR A 248 4.71 -12.13 4.93
CA THR A 248 4.49 -13.37 4.19
C THR A 248 4.23 -14.53 5.16
N ASN A 249 3.25 -15.39 4.85
CA ASN A 249 2.86 -16.53 5.70
C ASN A 249 3.81 -17.74 5.56
N ALA A 250 5.09 -17.49 5.32
CA ALA A 250 6.02 -18.50 4.80
C ALA A 250 6.86 -19.22 5.86
N ASP A 251 6.88 -18.75 7.11
CA ASP A 251 7.67 -19.34 8.19
C ASP A 251 6.92 -19.44 9.52
N GLN A 252 7.51 -20.16 10.49
CA GLN A 252 6.89 -20.51 11.78
C GLN A 252 7.10 -19.46 12.87
N ARG A 253 7.75 -18.32 12.58
CA ARG A 253 8.02 -17.29 13.59
C ARG A 253 6.73 -16.54 13.97
N PRO A 254 6.66 -15.94 15.19
CA PRO A 254 5.48 -15.22 15.66
C PRO A 254 5.07 -14.07 14.74
N ARG A 255 3.77 -13.95 14.44
CA ARG A 255 3.25 -12.85 13.61
C ARG A 255 3.57 -11.50 14.27
N VAL A 256 3.79 -10.48 13.44
CA VAL A 256 4.05 -9.12 13.90
C VAL A 256 2.89 -8.23 13.48
N SER A 257 2.38 -7.42 14.41
CA SER A 257 1.46 -6.29 14.19
C SER A 257 2.22 -4.97 14.34
N TYR A 258 1.67 -3.85 13.84
CA TYR A 258 2.32 -2.56 14.10
C TYR A 258 2.31 -2.21 15.60
N SER A 259 1.19 -2.42 16.29
CA SER A 259 1.04 -2.23 17.74
C SER A 259 -0.14 -3.05 18.24
N ASN A 260 -0.04 -3.59 19.46
CA ASN A 260 -1.16 -4.25 20.15
C ASN A 260 -1.91 -3.27 21.08
N ARG A 261 -1.56 -1.99 21.05
CA ARG A 261 -2.06 -0.94 21.96
C ARG A 261 -2.75 0.22 21.24
N GLY A 262 -2.39 0.46 19.97
CA GLY A 262 -2.91 1.56 19.18
C GLY A 262 -4.30 1.30 18.64
N TRP A 263 -5.20 2.25 18.84
CA TRP A 263 -6.48 2.34 18.14
C TRP A 263 -6.28 2.98 16.79
N SER A 264 -7.13 2.68 15.80
CA SER A 264 -6.94 3.25 14.46
C SER A 264 -8.22 3.67 13.75
N THR A 265 -8.09 4.60 12.81
CA THR A 265 -9.13 4.94 11.84
C THR A 265 -8.51 5.62 10.62
N LYS A 266 -9.27 5.77 9.54
CA LYS A 266 -8.79 6.42 8.31
C LYS A 266 -9.22 7.88 8.26
N LEU A 267 -8.26 8.75 7.88
CA LEU A 267 -8.50 10.13 7.49
C LEU A 267 -8.54 10.24 5.96
N ASN A 268 -9.52 11.00 5.48
CA ASN A 268 -9.65 11.29 4.06
C ASN A 268 -8.56 12.29 3.64
N TRP A 269 -8.19 12.26 2.36
CA TRP A 269 -7.09 13.10 1.86
C TRP A 269 -7.37 14.61 2.06
N ASP A 270 -8.64 15.02 1.93
CA ASP A 270 -9.12 16.40 2.09
C ASP A 270 -9.29 16.80 3.56
N GLU A 271 -9.12 15.88 4.51
CA GLU A 271 -9.03 16.17 5.94
C GLU A 271 -7.57 16.44 6.33
N VAL A 272 -6.61 15.81 5.65
CA VAL A 272 -5.17 15.88 5.96
C VAL A 272 -4.56 17.13 5.31
N GLN A 273 -4.86 18.31 5.84
CA GLN A 273 -4.31 19.58 5.35
C GLN A 273 -4.26 20.65 6.45
N GLY A 274 -3.72 21.84 6.12
CA GLY A 274 -3.71 22.98 7.04
C GLY A 274 -5.11 23.26 7.62
N GLY A 275 -5.16 23.57 8.92
CA GLY A 275 -6.41 23.75 9.67
C GLY A 275 -6.97 22.48 10.31
N LEU A 276 -6.33 21.31 10.15
CA LEU A 276 -6.77 20.07 10.80
C LEU A 276 -6.63 20.12 12.33
N LYS A 277 -7.74 19.91 13.05
CA LYS A 277 -7.77 19.64 14.49
C LYS A 277 -8.47 18.31 14.75
N ILE A 278 -7.95 17.51 15.68
CA ILE A 278 -8.56 16.22 16.05
C ILE A 278 -8.87 16.22 17.54
N ARG A 279 -10.11 15.92 17.92
CA ARG A 279 -10.50 15.70 19.32
C ARG A 279 -10.80 14.23 19.54
N ILE A 280 -10.14 13.62 20.52
CA ILE A 280 -10.34 12.24 20.93
C ILE A 280 -11.19 12.21 22.20
N MET A 281 -12.18 11.32 22.25
CA MET A 281 -13.04 11.10 23.40
C MET A 281 -13.17 9.60 23.71
N ASP A 282 -13.25 9.25 24.98
CA ASP A 282 -13.43 7.87 25.43
C ASP A 282 -14.83 7.60 26.04
N ASP A 283 -15.06 6.35 26.45
CA ASP A 283 -16.30 5.91 27.10
C ASP A 283 -16.54 6.51 28.50
N LYS A 284 -15.57 7.22 29.05
CA LYS A 284 -15.63 7.91 30.36
C LYS A 284 -15.81 9.42 30.19
N ASN A 285 -16.08 9.90 28.98
CA ASN A 285 -16.19 11.32 28.61
C ASN A 285 -14.93 12.15 28.87
N ARG A 286 -13.76 11.51 29.00
CA ARG A 286 -12.48 12.23 28.96
C ARG A 286 -12.23 12.67 27.52
N SER A 287 -11.61 13.82 27.32
CA SER A 287 -11.29 14.34 26.00
C SER A 287 -9.91 14.96 25.91
N GLY A 288 -9.30 14.84 24.73
CA GLY A 288 -7.98 15.40 24.44
C GLY A 288 -7.92 15.89 23.00
N GLU A 289 -7.35 17.07 22.80
CA GLU A 289 -7.26 17.72 21.49
C GLU A 289 -5.83 17.74 20.96
N LEU A 290 -5.67 17.32 19.71
CA LEU A 290 -4.51 17.65 18.87
C LEU A 290 -4.83 18.91 18.08
N LEU A 291 -4.21 20.02 18.47
CA LEU A 291 -4.45 21.34 17.91
C LEU A 291 -3.78 21.52 16.54
N GLU A 292 -4.33 22.41 15.72
CA GLU A 292 -3.89 22.68 14.34
C GLU A 292 -2.42 23.11 14.26
N ASP A 293 -1.94 23.87 15.26
CA ASP A 293 -0.56 24.35 15.35
C ASP A 293 0.44 23.25 15.77
N LYS A 294 -0.05 22.06 16.17
CA LYS A 294 0.76 20.90 16.56
C LYS A 294 0.93 19.86 15.46
N ILE A 295 0.55 20.20 14.23
CA ILE A 295 0.69 19.32 13.07
C ILE A 295 1.58 19.98 12.00
N ASP A 296 2.69 19.32 11.67
CA ASP A 296 3.66 19.73 10.65
C ASP A 296 3.35 19.05 9.32
N PHE A 297 2.99 19.87 8.32
CA PHE A 297 2.70 19.39 6.96
C PHE A 297 3.88 19.59 6.00
N ALA A 298 4.04 18.64 5.08
CA ALA A 298 4.81 18.78 3.85
C ALA A 298 3.88 19.10 2.66
N ALA A 299 4.48 19.62 1.59
CA ALA A 299 3.78 20.00 0.37
C ALA A 299 2.97 18.84 -0.23
N PRO A 300 1.74 19.08 -0.74
CA PRO A 300 0.92 18.11 -1.44
C PRO A 300 1.43 17.92 -2.89
N GLY A 301 2.68 17.48 -3.03
CA GLY A 301 3.34 17.37 -4.33
C GLY A 301 2.74 16.29 -5.23
N GLU A 302 2.90 16.48 -6.53
CA GLU A 302 2.31 15.62 -7.57
C GLU A 302 3.39 15.03 -8.47
N LEU A 303 3.33 13.72 -8.74
CA LEU A 303 4.24 13.03 -9.66
C LEU A 303 3.56 12.76 -10.99
N VAL A 304 4.17 13.19 -12.10
CA VAL A 304 3.81 12.71 -13.44
C VAL A 304 4.91 11.79 -13.96
N LEU A 305 4.57 10.53 -14.14
CA LEU A 305 5.47 9.50 -14.67
C LEU A 305 5.01 9.09 -16.07
N THR A 306 5.80 9.44 -17.08
CA THR A 306 5.58 9.02 -18.47
C THR A 306 6.44 7.81 -18.79
N ASN A 307 5.91 6.85 -19.55
CA ASN A 307 6.62 5.63 -19.92
C ASN A 307 6.69 5.45 -21.44
N ILE A 308 7.82 4.96 -21.96
CA ILE A 308 7.97 4.62 -23.39
C ILE A 308 8.91 3.43 -23.59
N ARG A 309 8.67 2.61 -24.62
CA ARG A 309 9.67 1.66 -25.14
C ARG A 309 10.22 2.19 -26.45
N LEU A 310 11.55 2.17 -26.57
CA LEU A 310 12.26 2.81 -27.67
C LEU A 310 13.26 1.84 -28.31
N GLY A 311 13.07 1.56 -29.59
CA GLY A 311 14.02 0.85 -30.44
C GLY A 311 14.79 1.83 -31.32
N MET A 312 16.11 1.90 -31.15
CA MET A 312 17.02 2.77 -31.90
C MET A 312 17.79 1.94 -32.93
N LEU A 313 17.39 2.01 -34.20
CA LEU A 313 17.86 1.16 -35.30
C LEU A 313 17.55 -0.35 -35.09
N THR A 314 16.54 -0.63 -34.28
CA THR A 314 16.05 -1.97 -33.90
C THR A 314 14.61 -1.86 -33.40
N ASP A 315 13.94 -2.97 -33.15
CA ASP A 315 12.60 -2.99 -32.55
C ASP A 315 12.67 -2.63 -31.05
N ALA A 316 11.59 -2.05 -30.53
CA ALA A 316 11.50 -1.66 -29.14
C ALA A 316 11.49 -2.90 -28.21
N PRO A 317 12.20 -2.88 -27.06
CA PRO A 317 12.28 -4.05 -26.19
C PRO A 317 10.92 -4.37 -25.55
N GLN A 318 10.63 -5.67 -25.40
CA GLN A 318 9.42 -6.21 -24.77
C GLN A 318 9.81 -7.10 -23.58
N SER A 319 9.24 -6.82 -22.41
CA SER A 319 9.44 -7.59 -21.18
C SER A 319 8.19 -7.54 -20.31
N TRP A 320 7.95 -8.61 -19.55
CA TRP A 320 6.93 -8.63 -18.49
C TRP A 320 7.24 -7.67 -17.34
N GLY A 321 8.53 -7.38 -17.12
CA GLY A 321 9.01 -6.44 -16.11
C GLY A 321 8.86 -4.96 -16.50
N HIS A 322 8.36 -4.65 -17.70
CA HIS A 322 7.89 -3.31 -18.07
C HIS A 322 6.51 -3.01 -17.44
N TYR A 323 6.41 -3.21 -16.12
CA TYR A 323 5.15 -3.27 -15.38
C TYR A 323 4.33 -1.97 -15.47
N MET A 324 4.99 -0.80 -15.35
CA MET A 324 4.35 0.52 -15.47
C MET A 324 3.67 0.76 -16.83
N LEU A 325 4.12 0.07 -17.90
CA LEU A 325 3.50 0.14 -19.23
C LEU A 325 2.36 -0.87 -19.41
N ARG A 326 2.55 -2.07 -18.88
CA ARG A 326 1.65 -3.22 -19.08
C ARG A 326 0.39 -3.11 -18.25
N ASP A 327 0.52 -2.67 -17.00
CA ASP A 327 -0.56 -2.63 -16.01
C ASP A 327 -0.38 -1.38 -15.11
N PRO A 328 -0.54 -0.16 -15.68
CA PRO A 328 -0.32 1.09 -14.96
C PRO A 328 -1.25 1.25 -13.75
N GLU A 329 -2.45 0.66 -13.77
CA GLU A 329 -3.40 0.68 -12.67
C GLU A 329 -2.82 0.01 -11.42
N ARG A 330 -2.27 -1.21 -11.54
CA ARG A 330 -1.67 -1.91 -10.40
C ARG A 330 -0.28 -1.40 -10.05
N ALA A 331 0.58 -1.18 -11.05
CA ALA A 331 1.95 -0.72 -10.84
C ALA A 331 1.99 0.67 -10.19
N GLY A 332 1.18 1.60 -10.70
CA GLY A 332 1.11 2.96 -10.19
C GLY A 332 0.49 3.07 -8.80
N SER A 333 -0.60 2.33 -8.54
CA SER A 333 -1.24 2.34 -7.22
C SER A 333 -0.36 1.77 -6.12
N ASP A 334 0.44 0.73 -6.42
CA ASP A 334 1.45 0.17 -5.53
C ASP A 334 2.57 1.18 -5.26
N TYR A 335 3.22 1.71 -6.32
CA TYR A 335 4.32 2.65 -6.14
C TYR A 335 3.90 3.93 -5.40
N PHE A 336 2.67 4.42 -5.62
CA PHE A 336 2.13 5.59 -4.94
C PHE A 336 2.07 5.46 -3.41
N GLN A 337 1.99 4.23 -2.87
CA GLN A 337 2.06 3.97 -1.43
C GLN A 337 3.46 4.16 -0.86
N THR A 338 4.48 4.19 -1.72
CA THR A 338 5.90 4.20 -1.31
C THR A 338 6.47 5.60 -1.20
N ILE A 339 5.76 6.61 -1.70
CA ILE A 339 6.23 7.99 -1.83
C ILE A 339 5.31 9.01 -1.12
N PRO A 340 5.87 10.13 -0.62
CA PRO A 340 5.12 11.21 0.01
C PRO A 340 4.53 12.17 -1.04
N ALA A 341 3.68 11.65 -1.94
CA ALA A 341 2.98 12.42 -2.96
C ALA A 341 1.47 12.44 -2.69
N ALA A 342 0.81 13.57 -2.93
CA ALA A 342 -0.65 13.72 -2.84
C ALA A 342 -1.36 13.15 -4.08
N GLN A 343 -0.71 13.25 -5.26
CA GLN A 343 -1.22 12.74 -6.52
C GLN A 343 -0.12 12.09 -7.35
N MET A 344 -0.46 11.06 -8.12
CA MET A 344 0.43 10.47 -9.12
C MET A 344 -0.32 10.15 -10.40
N THR A 345 0.22 10.56 -11.55
CA THR A 345 -0.25 10.18 -12.88
C THR A 345 0.75 9.26 -13.56
N VAL A 346 0.30 8.08 -13.99
CA VAL A 346 1.06 7.14 -14.82
C VAL A 346 0.53 7.21 -16.25
N ALA A 347 1.37 7.76 -17.11
CA ALA A 347 1.11 7.95 -18.52
C ALA A 347 2.02 7.06 -19.37
N LYS A 348 1.60 6.81 -20.61
CA LYS A 348 2.35 6.00 -21.57
C LYS A 348 2.34 6.59 -22.96
N TYR A 349 3.43 6.34 -23.65
CA TYR A 349 3.56 6.46 -25.09
C TYR A 349 3.46 5.08 -25.75
N ASP A 350 3.01 5.07 -27.00
CA ASP A 350 3.13 3.89 -27.84
C ASP A 350 4.60 3.50 -28.04
N ASP A 351 4.83 2.21 -28.32
CA ASP A 351 6.15 1.70 -28.66
C ASP A 351 6.68 2.39 -29.93
N LEU A 352 7.95 2.79 -29.90
CA LEU A 352 8.56 3.56 -30.97
C LEU A 352 9.78 2.86 -31.54
N LYS A 353 9.83 2.73 -32.87
CA LYS A 353 10.99 2.30 -33.64
C LYS A 353 11.55 3.48 -34.42
N LEU A 354 12.83 3.73 -34.26
CA LEU A 354 13.57 4.74 -34.99
C LEU A 354 14.44 4.06 -36.04
N ASP A 355 14.03 4.11 -37.31
CA ASP A 355 14.81 3.56 -38.42
C ASP A 355 16.05 4.41 -38.74
N ARG A 356 16.04 5.68 -38.29
CA ARG A 356 17.17 6.59 -38.37
C ARG A 356 17.34 7.29 -37.03
N VAL A 357 18.58 7.54 -36.63
CA VAL A 357 18.91 8.13 -35.32
C VAL A 357 19.98 9.19 -35.47
N MET A 358 19.70 10.41 -35.01
CA MET A 358 20.67 11.49 -34.92
C MET A 358 21.30 11.55 -33.53
N VAL A 359 22.63 11.73 -33.50
CA VAL A 359 23.43 11.91 -32.29
C VAL A 359 24.06 13.30 -32.24
N ALA A 360 24.58 13.70 -31.07
CA ALA A 360 24.88 15.10 -30.77
C ALA A 360 25.99 15.74 -31.62
N ASN A 361 26.82 14.93 -32.29
CA ASN A 361 27.83 15.42 -33.22
C ASN A 361 27.27 15.82 -34.60
N GLY A 362 25.98 15.58 -34.86
CA GLY A 362 25.30 15.86 -36.12
C GLY A 362 25.20 14.67 -37.08
N THR A 363 25.73 13.50 -36.71
CA THR A 363 25.64 12.26 -37.51
C THR A 363 24.25 11.68 -37.42
N ILE A 364 23.73 11.16 -38.53
CA ILE A 364 22.46 10.44 -38.62
C ILE A 364 22.76 9.02 -39.08
N TYR A 365 22.55 8.06 -38.19
CA TYR A 365 22.61 6.64 -38.49
C TYR A 365 21.31 6.17 -39.12
N ASP A 366 21.37 5.13 -39.96
CA ASP A 366 20.23 4.48 -40.61
C ASP A 366 20.28 2.94 -40.53
N SER A 367 21.29 2.39 -39.88
CA SER A 367 21.56 0.95 -39.88
C SER A 367 22.26 0.47 -38.61
N VAL A 368 23.37 1.11 -38.23
CA VAL A 368 24.14 0.82 -37.02
C VAL A 368 24.86 2.07 -36.52
N SER A 369 24.96 2.24 -35.19
CA SER A 369 25.83 3.28 -34.60
C SER A 369 27.31 2.97 -34.86
N HIS A 370 28.15 4.00 -34.91
CA HIS A 370 29.60 3.85 -35.00
C HIS A 370 30.27 3.57 -33.64
N SER A 371 29.54 3.69 -32.52
CA SER A 371 30.04 3.38 -31.18
C SER A 371 29.70 1.94 -30.78
N ASN A 372 30.38 1.47 -29.73
CA ASN A 372 29.92 0.31 -28.98
C ASN A 372 28.74 0.71 -28.08
N GLY A 373 27.85 -0.24 -27.81
CA GLY A 373 26.78 -0.13 -26.82
C GLY A 373 26.96 -1.09 -25.65
N GLY A 374 26.21 -0.83 -24.58
CA GLY A 374 26.11 -1.69 -23.40
C GLY A 374 24.93 -1.29 -22.53
N VAL A 375 24.85 -1.85 -21.32
CA VAL A 375 23.79 -1.50 -20.36
C VAL A 375 23.88 -0.01 -19.97
N TYR A 376 25.11 0.48 -19.76
CA TYR A 376 25.42 1.86 -19.36
C TYR A 376 25.99 2.73 -20.48
N ASP A 377 26.33 2.15 -21.63
CA ASP A 377 27.12 2.79 -22.68
C ASP A 377 26.39 2.87 -24.03
N GLY A 378 26.80 3.84 -24.86
CA GLY A 378 26.32 4.03 -26.22
C GLY A 378 25.97 5.49 -26.52
N ASP A 379 26.32 5.97 -27.72
CA ASP A 379 26.02 7.34 -28.13
C ASP A 379 24.51 7.59 -28.30
N MET A 380 23.78 6.65 -28.91
CA MET A 380 22.32 6.70 -29.06
C MET A 380 21.63 6.62 -27.70
N ARG A 381 22.14 5.81 -26.76
CA ARG A 381 21.65 5.77 -25.36
C ARG A 381 21.69 7.17 -24.73
N GLU A 382 22.82 7.85 -24.78
CA GLU A 382 22.99 9.15 -24.13
C GLU A 382 22.30 10.31 -24.86
N ASN A 383 22.44 10.37 -26.19
CA ASN A 383 21.97 11.52 -26.98
C ASN A 383 20.51 11.38 -27.41
N THR A 384 20.07 10.17 -27.75
CA THR A 384 18.72 9.92 -28.26
C THR A 384 17.82 9.42 -27.13
N GLY A 385 18.14 8.30 -26.50
CA GLY A 385 17.33 7.72 -25.42
C GLY A 385 17.15 8.67 -24.24
N LYS A 386 18.24 9.12 -23.63
CA LYS A 386 18.22 10.03 -22.49
C LYS A 386 17.93 11.48 -22.89
N SER A 387 18.84 12.13 -23.61
CA SER A 387 18.71 13.57 -23.89
C SER A 387 17.49 13.92 -24.75
N THR A 388 17.23 13.19 -25.84
CA THR A 388 16.14 13.55 -26.76
C THR A 388 14.78 13.05 -26.27
N PHE A 389 14.64 11.77 -25.92
CA PHE A 389 13.35 11.23 -25.46
C PHE A 389 13.13 11.50 -23.97
N GLY A 390 14.04 11.05 -23.09
CA GLY A 390 13.93 11.23 -21.65
C GLY A 390 13.72 12.70 -21.23
N VAL A 391 14.68 13.57 -21.53
CA VAL A 391 14.59 15.00 -21.21
C VAL A 391 13.65 15.75 -22.15
N GLY A 392 13.64 15.45 -23.45
CA GLY A 392 12.81 16.20 -24.41
C GLY A 392 11.31 16.07 -24.15
N ILE A 393 10.82 14.90 -23.72
CA ILE A 393 9.41 14.74 -23.31
C ILE A 393 9.07 15.64 -22.11
N ASN A 394 9.98 15.75 -21.13
CA ASN A 394 9.78 16.68 -20.01
C ASN A 394 9.80 18.14 -20.45
N LEU A 395 10.75 18.52 -21.31
CA LEU A 395 10.86 19.89 -21.83
C LEU A 395 9.64 20.30 -22.66
N ALA A 396 9.07 19.41 -23.47
CA ALA A 396 7.80 19.65 -24.18
C ALA A 396 6.66 19.95 -23.20
N ASN A 397 6.61 19.26 -22.05
CA ASN A 397 5.62 19.48 -21.00
C ASN A 397 5.79 20.77 -20.19
N TRP A 398 6.88 21.52 -20.42
CA TRP A 398 7.09 22.89 -19.93
C TRP A 398 7.12 23.96 -21.03
N GLY A 399 6.73 23.59 -22.27
CA GLY A 399 6.64 24.52 -23.39
C GLY A 399 8.00 24.94 -23.96
N VAL A 400 9.08 24.23 -23.64
CA VAL A 400 10.41 24.48 -24.20
C VAL A 400 10.54 23.75 -25.52
N THR A 401 10.85 24.45 -26.61
CA THR A 401 10.85 23.87 -27.96
C THR A 401 12.21 23.33 -28.42
N SER A 402 13.32 23.81 -27.84
CA SER A 402 14.67 23.42 -28.27
C SER A 402 15.68 23.37 -27.13
N ALA A 403 16.64 22.46 -27.26
CA ALA A 403 17.79 22.36 -26.36
C ALA A 403 18.99 21.73 -27.07
N SER A 404 20.15 21.76 -26.45
CA SER A 404 21.35 21.04 -26.88
C SER A 404 21.09 19.53 -26.90
N MET A 405 21.48 18.84 -27.97
CA MET A 405 21.32 17.38 -28.05
C MET A 405 22.31 16.63 -27.15
N GLN A 406 23.49 17.20 -26.86
CA GLN A 406 24.47 16.62 -25.94
C GLN A 406 24.12 16.82 -24.46
N SER A 407 23.21 17.76 -24.13
CA SER A 407 22.91 18.11 -22.74
C SER A 407 21.60 17.49 -22.25
N GLN A 408 21.63 17.00 -21.01
CA GLN A 408 20.45 16.54 -20.26
C GLN A 408 19.92 17.63 -19.31
N GLU A 409 20.39 18.87 -19.43
CA GLU A 409 19.90 19.97 -18.61
C GLU A 409 18.39 20.17 -18.77
N GLN A 410 17.69 20.25 -17.65
CA GLN A 410 16.29 20.58 -17.59
C GLN A 410 15.95 21.29 -16.27
N PRO A 411 14.92 22.14 -16.24
CA PRO A 411 14.64 22.99 -15.07
C PRO A 411 14.02 22.24 -13.89
N GLN A 412 13.41 21.07 -14.16
CA GLN A 412 12.64 20.32 -13.18
C GLN A 412 11.60 21.17 -12.43
N LEU A 413 10.84 22.00 -13.17
CA LEU A 413 9.88 22.96 -12.61
C LEU A 413 8.78 22.27 -11.78
N THR A 414 8.24 21.19 -12.33
CA THR A 414 7.27 20.29 -11.68
C THR A 414 7.92 18.92 -11.45
N GLN A 415 7.31 18.04 -10.65
CA GLN A 415 7.80 16.66 -10.56
C GLN A 415 7.32 15.77 -11.70
N ASN A 416 8.08 15.84 -12.78
CA ASN A 416 7.91 15.02 -13.97
C ASN A 416 9.12 14.11 -14.14
N VAL A 417 8.85 12.85 -14.49
CA VAL A 417 9.87 11.87 -14.81
C VAL A 417 9.46 11.07 -16.04
N ASN A 418 10.43 10.80 -16.92
CA ASN A 418 10.25 9.93 -18.07
C ASN A 418 11.02 8.62 -17.87
N ALA A 419 10.28 7.53 -17.70
CA ALA A 419 10.80 6.18 -17.72
C ALA A 419 10.85 5.65 -19.16
N HIS A 420 12.02 5.17 -19.60
CA HIS A 420 12.15 4.55 -20.90
C HIS A 420 12.88 3.22 -20.83
N HIS A 421 12.36 2.27 -21.62
CA HIS A 421 12.97 0.99 -21.88
C HIS A 421 13.58 1.05 -23.29
N ALA A 422 14.90 1.18 -23.38
CA ALA A 422 15.56 1.47 -24.65
C ALA A 422 16.46 0.32 -25.11
N ARG A 423 16.47 0.06 -26.42
CA ARG A 423 17.42 -0.83 -27.09
C ARG A 423 18.03 -0.13 -28.28
N GLY A 424 19.34 -0.28 -28.49
CA GLY A 424 20.03 0.27 -29.64
C GLY A 424 20.86 -0.78 -30.39
N LYS A 425 21.04 -0.58 -31.70
CA LYS A 425 21.93 -1.38 -32.55
C LYS A 425 23.28 -0.67 -32.78
N TYR A 426 24.35 -1.29 -32.31
CA TYR A 426 25.71 -0.75 -32.26
C TYR A 426 26.69 -1.64 -33.04
N THR A 427 27.94 -1.19 -33.21
CA THR A 427 28.99 -1.98 -33.88
C THR A 427 29.23 -3.34 -33.23
N ASN A 428 28.96 -3.45 -31.93
CA ASN A 428 29.07 -4.66 -31.12
C ASN A 428 27.72 -5.36 -30.86
N GLY A 429 26.71 -5.14 -31.71
CA GLY A 429 25.41 -5.81 -31.64
C GLY A 429 24.29 -4.97 -31.02
N GLU A 430 23.16 -5.62 -30.73
CA GLU A 430 22.02 -4.99 -30.06
C GLU A 430 22.16 -5.05 -28.54
N HIS A 431 21.90 -3.93 -27.87
CA HIS A 431 22.01 -3.82 -26.41
C HIS A 431 20.77 -3.18 -25.81
N ASN A 432 20.23 -3.81 -24.76
CA ASN A 432 19.26 -3.17 -23.88
C ASN A 432 20.01 -2.22 -22.93
N HIS A 433 19.37 -1.10 -22.63
CA HIS A 433 19.89 -0.04 -21.78
C HIS A 433 19.09 -0.01 -20.47
N GLY A 434 19.76 0.18 -19.32
CA GLY A 434 19.08 0.18 -18.03
C GLY A 434 19.93 0.66 -16.87
N LEU A 435 19.46 0.36 -15.64
CA LEU A 435 20.18 0.54 -14.37
C LEU A 435 20.70 1.97 -14.14
N SER A 436 20.03 2.98 -14.71
CA SER A 436 20.41 4.37 -14.46
C SER A 436 19.21 5.31 -14.49
N GLY A 437 19.15 6.21 -13.53
CA GLY A 437 18.17 7.28 -13.49
C GLY A 437 18.74 8.56 -12.90
N GLY A 438 17.89 9.55 -12.79
CA GLY A 438 18.25 10.87 -12.30
C GLY A 438 17.78 11.97 -13.22
N ASN A 439 17.68 13.17 -12.67
CA ASN A 439 17.38 14.38 -13.43
C ASN A 439 16.19 14.21 -14.38
N GLY A 440 15.04 13.75 -13.85
CA GLY A 440 13.77 13.60 -14.59
C GLY A 440 13.72 12.45 -15.60
N MET A 441 14.68 11.52 -15.58
CA MET A 441 14.71 10.37 -16.49
C MET A 441 15.04 9.08 -15.75
N LEU A 442 14.46 7.96 -16.20
CA LEU A 442 14.79 6.61 -15.77
C LEU A 442 15.07 5.77 -17.01
N THR A 443 16.28 5.29 -17.18
CA THR A 443 16.63 4.29 -18.19
C THR A 443 16.61 2.93 -17.53
N LEU A 444 15.62 2.12 -17.88
CA LEU A 444 15.26 0.91 -17.13
C LEU A 444 15.29 -0.34 -18.01
N ILE A 445 15.80 -1.45 -17.46
CA ILE A 445 15.45 -2.79 -17.93
C ILE A 445 14.04 -3.10 -17.44
N ASP A 446 13.80 -3.07 -16.13
CA ASP A 446 12.49 -3.33 -15.52
C ASP A 446 11.95 -2.11 -14.76
N SER A 447 10.63 -1.89 -14.85
CA SER A 447 9.90 -0.84 -14.11
C SER A 447 9.20 -1.39 -12.86
N GLN A 448 9.80 -2.42 -12.25
CA GLN A 448 9.41 -3.03 -10.99
C GLN A 448 10.66 -3.42 -10.17
N GLY A 449 10.49 -3.74 -8.90
CA GLY A 449 11.58 -4.17 -8.04
C GLY A 449 12.50 -3.03 -7.61
N ASN A 450 13.73 -3.41 -7.23
CA ASN A 450 14.69 -2.44 -6.74
C ASN A 450 15.29 -1.57 -7.85
N GLU A 451 15.39 -2.03 -9.10
CA GLU A 451 15.89 -1.18 -10.20
C GLU A 451 15.04 0.09 -10.29
N PHE A 452 13.73 -0.05 -10.46
CA PHE A 452 12.83 1.11 -10.52
C PHE A 452 12.98 2.01 -9.28
N SER A 453 12.94 1.42 -8.08
CA SER A 453 13.03 2.15 -6.81
C SER A 453 14.38 2.86 -6.64
N HIS A 454 15.47 2.27 -7.13
CA HIS A 454 16.81 2.85 -7.09
C HIS A 454 16.93 4.03 -8.06
N GLU A 455 16.55 3.82 -9.32
CA GLU A 455 16.71 4.82 -10.37
C GLU A 455 15.82 6.04 -10.15
N ILE A 456 14.59 5.83 -9.65
CA ILE A 456 13.72 6.96 -9.29
C ILE A 456 14.18 7.64 -8.00
N GLY A 457 14.88 6.93 -7.11
CA GLY A 457 15.59 7.51 -5.98
C GLY A 457 16.62 8.56 -6.43
N HIS A 458 17.39 8.26 -7.49
CA HIS A 458 18.28 9.25 -8.11
C HIS A 458 17.53 10.44 -8.71
N HIS A 459 16.33 10.24 -9.26
CA HIS A 459 15.50 11.36 -9.72
C HIS A 459 15.13 12.32 -8.58
N TYR A 460 14.88 11.79 -7.39
CA TYR A 460 14.65 12.60 -6.18
C TYR A 460 15.93 13.22 -5.60
N GLY A 461 17.11 12.89 -6.15
CA GLY A 461 18.40 13.44 -5.74
C GLY A 461 19.11 12.63 -4.66
N LEU A 462 18.74 11.36 -4.45
CA LEU A 462 19.51 10.44 -3.63
C LEU A 462 20.80 10.00 -4.36
N GLY A 463 21.85 9.76 -3.59
CA GLY A 463 23.02 9.00 -4.02
C GLY A 463 22.92 7.55 -3.54
N HIS A 464 23.98 6.77 -3.73
CA HIS A 464 24.09 5.43 -3.13
C HIS A 464 24.39 5.52 -1.63
N TYR A 465 23.89 4.55 -0.85
CA TYR A 465 24.13 4.43 0.60
C TYR A 465 23.88 5.74 1.39
N PRO A 466 22.68 6.33 1.30
CA PRO A 466 22.36 7.59 1.95
C PRO A 466 22.54 7.50 3.46
N GLY A 467 23.32 8.42 4.03
CA GLY A 467 23.57 8.49 5.47
C GLY A 467 24.66 7.54 5.98
N ALA A 468 25.35 6.83 5.09
CA ALA A 468 26.52 6.03 5.47
C ALA A 468 27.73 6.91 5.82
N VAL A 469 28.42 6.59 6.92
CA VAL A 469 29.61 7.32 7.39
C VAL A 469 30.65 6.32 7.90
N ASN A 470 31.87 6.35 7.35
CA ASN A 470 32.99 5.49 7.77
C ASN A 470 32.66 3.98 7.85
N GLY A 471 31.80 3.49 6.96
CA GLY A 471 31.34 2.10 6.94
C GLY A 471 30.15 1.78 7.85
N ASP A 472 29.69 2.73 8.67
CA ASP A 472 28.41 2.64 9.37
C ASP A 472 27.28 2.92 8.38
N ASN A 473 26.35 1.97 8.27
CA ASN A 473 25.22 1.97 7.34
C ASN A 473 23.89 2.09 8.09
N PHE A 474 23.87 2.58 9.33
CA PHE A 474 22.65 2.67 10.16
C PHE A 474 21.49 3.38 9.44
N TRP A 475 21.75 4.51 8.78
CA TRP A 475 20.72 5.27 8.04
C TRP A 475 20.49 4.77 6.60
N ALA A 476 21.41 3.96 6.09
CA ALA A 476 21.34 3.34 4.78
C ALA A 476 20.52 2.03 4.81
N GLU A 477 20.02 1.63 5.98
CA GLU A 477 19.17 0.47 6.22
C GLU A 477 18.00 0.83 7.15
N HIS A 478 16.98 -0.03 7.22
CA HIS A 478 15.91 0.15 8.18
C HIS A 478 16.36 -0.25 9.60
N HIS A 479 15.66 0.30 10.60
CA HIS A 479 15.88 0.04 12.02
C HIS A 479 14.58 0.31 12.79
N ALA A 480 14.55 0.06 14.11
CA ALA A 480 13.35 0.20 14.95
C ALA A 480 12.62 1.55 14.83
N ASN A 481 13.35 2.59 14.45
CA ASN A 481 12.86 3.98 14.39
C ASN A 481 12.82 4.54 12.96
N SER A 482 13.03 3.72 11.91
CA SER A 482 12.96 4.18 10.51
C SER A 482 11.54 4.25 9.97
N GLY A 483 10.54 3.96 10.82
CA GLY A 483 9.12 3.93 10.50
C GLY A 483 8.69 2.73 9.67
N TRP A 484 7.40 2.41 9.75
CA TRP A 484 6.71 1.50 8.83
C TRP A 484 5.89 2.32 7.85
N GLY A 485 5.60 1.81 6.66
CA GLY A 485 4.61 2.41 5.76
C GLY A 485 3.18 1.94 6.07
N TYR A 486 2.22 2.58 5.43
CA TYR A 486 0.82 2.20 5.36
C TYR A 486 0.38 2.19 3.89
N ASN A 487 -0.07 1.04 3.43
CA ASN A 487 -0.67 0.87 2.11
C ASN A 487 -2.18 1.15 2.25
N GLY A 488 -2.58 2.38 1.91
CA GLY A 488 -3.95 2.87 2.08
C GLY A 488 -4.96 2.22 1.15
N VAL A 489 -4.52 1.71 -0.01
CA VAL A 489 -5.40 0.96 -0.92
C VAL A 489 -5.62 -0.47 -0.45
N ARG A 490 -4.63 -1.13 0.16
CA ARG A 490 -4.78 -2.51 0.67
C ARG A 490 -5.27 -2.57 2.11
N ASN A 491 -5.28 -1.44 2.80
CA ASN A 491 -5.48 -1.36 4.23
C ASN A 491 -4.54 -2.32 4.98
N LYS A 492 -3.23 -2.22 4.68
CA LYS A 492 -2.17 -3.04 5.29
C LYS A 492 -0.99 -2.16 5.69
N MET A 493 -0.37 -2.50 6.81
CA MET A 493 0.89 -1.89 7.21
C MET A 493 2.03 -2.50 6.39
N ARG A 494 2.90 -1.64 5.87
CA ARG A 494 4.12 -2.04 5.15
C ARG A 494 5.29 -2.06 6.13
N SER A 495 5.81 -3.24 6.38
CA SER A 495 6.87 -3.40 7.37
C SER A 495 8.22 -2.92 6.86
N ASN A 496 9.07 -2.52 7.81
CA ASN A 496 10.49 -2.28 7.58
C ASN A 496 11.38 -3.49 7.91
N LEU A 497 10.76 -4.63 8.24
CA LEU A 497 11.40 -5.91 8.47
C LEU A 497 11.57 -6.67 7.15
N ASP A 498 12.62 -7.49 7.09
CA ASP A 498 12.91 -8.40 5.99
C ASP A 498 12.37 -9.79 6.34
N TRP A 499 11.20 -10.13 5.77
CA TRP A 499 10.48 -11.36 6.06
C TRP A 499 11.27 -12.62 5.62
N PRO A 500 11.83 -12.72 4.41
CA PRO A 500 12.61 -13.90 4.01
C PRO A 500 13.90 -14.12 4.80
N ARG A 501 14.50 -13.07 5.37
CA ARG A 501 15.79 -13.17 6.04
C ARG A 501 15.67 -13.93 7.37
N GLN A 502 16.11 -15.18 7.35
CA GLN A 502 16.41 -15.95 8.55
C GLN A 502 17.77 -15.51 9.08
N VAL A 503 17.88 -15.28 10.39
CA VAL A 503 19.13 -14.86 11.01
C VAL A 503 19.56 -15.92 12.02
N GLU A 504 20.58 -16.69 11.68
CA GLU A 504 21.50 -17.26 12.65
C GLU A 504 22.68 -16.29 12.78
N GLY A 505 22.95 -15.81 14.00
CA GLY A 505 24.08 -14.94 14.32
C GLY A 505 23.84 -13.46 14.00
N ASP A 506 24.08 -12.63 15.01
CA ASP A 506 23.98 -11.17 15.02
C ASP A 506 24.31 -10.56 13.65
N GLY A 507 23.29 -9.94 13.02
CA GLY A 507 23.37 -9.48 11.63
C GLY A 507 24.65 -8.70 11.31
N LEU A 508 25.18 -8.93 10.10
CA LEU A 508 26.38 -8.31 9.50
C LEU A 508 26.88 -7.07 10.26
N ASN A 509 27.90 -7.26 11.10
CA ASN A 509 28.59 -6.21 11.87
C ASN A 509 27.71 -5.47 12.91
N GLY A 510 27.17 -6.17 13.91
CA GLY A 510 26.62 -5.53 15.11
C GLY A 510 25.27 -4.81 14.91
N LYS A 511 24.47 -5.25 13.92
CA LYS A 511 23.18 -4.64 13.62
C LYS A 511 22.03 -5.33 14.36
N PRO A 512 21.10 -4.57 14.99
CA PRO A 512 20.09 -5.13 15.86
C PRO A 512 18.97 -5.84 15.09
N LEU A 513 18.48 -6.93 15.67
CA LEU A 513 17.27 -7.64 15.24
C LEU A 513 16.07 -7.11 16.02
N PHE A 514 14.88 -7.10 15.40
CA PHE A 514 13.64 -6.91 16.15
C PHE A 514 13.39 -8.16 17.01
N LEU A 515 13.48 -7.97 18.33
CA LEU A 515 13.31 -9.00 19.37
C LEU A 515 14.11 -10.30 19.08
N ALA A 516 15.33 -10.18 18.55
CA ALA A 516 16.18 -11.32 18.15
C ALA A 516 15.51 -12.31 17.16
N THR A 517 14.42 -11.91 16.50
CA THR A 517 13.57 -12.80 15.69
C THR A 517 13.54 -12.40 14.22
N TYR A 518 13.55 -11.09 13.94
CA TYR A 518 13.42 -10.54 12.59
C TYR A 518 14.55 -9.56 12.26
N GLY A 519 15.10 -9.67 11.05
CA GLY A 519 16.04 -8.68 10.51
C GLY A 519 15.30 -7.47 9.92
N TYR A 520 15.96 -6.32 9.89
CA TYR A 520 15.47 -5.13 9.17
C TYR A 520 15.86 -5.18 7.69
N GLY A 521 15.02 -4.60 6.84
CA GLY A 521 15.30 -4.42 5.41
C GLY A 521 16.36 -3.35 5.13
N ARG A 522 16.74 -3.21 3.86
CA ARG A 522 17.69 -2.18 3.41
C ARG A 522 17.01 -1.13 2.56
N ASP A 523 17.58 0.07 2.53
CA ASP A 523 17.13 1.13 1.63
C ASP A 523 17.27 0.72 0.15
N ALA A 524 16.39 1.24 -0.71
CA ALA A 524 16.45 1.03 -2.16
C ALA A 524 17.80 1.47 -2.77
N MET A 525 18.47 2.44 -2.15
CA MET A 525 19.77 2.98 -2.55
C MET A 525 20.97 2.22 -1.98
N SER A 526 20.73 1.12 -1.26
CA SER A 526 21.74 0.34 -0.52
C SER A 526 21.61 -1.17 -0.74
N GLY A 527 21.08 -1.58 -1.90
CA GLY A 527 20.86 -2.98 -2.25
C GLY A 527 19.68 -3.63 -1.54
N GLY A 528 18.62 -2.86 -1.26
CA GLY A 528 17.34 -3.37 -0.77
C GLY A 528 16.55 -4.14 -1.82
N SER A 529 15.47 -4.77 -1.35
CA SER A 529 14.50 -5.48 -2.18
C SER A 529 13.12 -5.36 -1.57
N HIS A 530 12.07 -5.58 -2.36
CA HIS A 530 10.73 -5.75 -1.81
C HIS A 530 10.69 -7.03 -0.97
N SER A 531 10.08 -6.96 0.22
CA SER A 531 10.00 -8.10 1.15
C SER A 531 8.56 -8.51 1.46
N GLY A 532 7.62 -7.56 1.45
CA GLY A 532 6.21 -7.79 1.79
C GLY A 532 5.39 -8.41 0.66
N ALA A 533 4.22 -8.92 1.01
CA ALA A 533 3.29 -9.59 0.10
C ALA A 533 2.57 -8.64 -0.88
N TYR A 534 2.54 -7.33 -0.58
CA TYR A 534 1.63 -6.38 -1.23
C TYR A 534 2.32 -5.22 -1.96
N SER A 535 3.64 -5.29 -2.15
CA SER A 535 4.37 -4.31 -2.96
C SER A 535 5.47 -4.98 -3.77
N SER A 536 5.57 -4.58 -5.04
CA SER A 536 6.64 -4.97 -5.96
C SER A 536 7.81 -3.98 -5.93
N TYR A 537 7.74 -2.92 -5.12
CA TYR A 537 8.76 -1.88 -5.01
C TYR A 537 9.50 -2.00 -3.68
N THR A 538 10.74 -1.49 -3.62
CA THR A 538 11.54 -1.50 -2.39
C THR A 538 11.06 -0.38 -1.46
N HIS A 539 11.10 -0.61 -0.15
CA HIS A 539 10.73 0.42 0.83
C HIS A 539 11.93 1.35 1.04
N TYR A 540 11.74 2.66 0.88
CA TYR A 540 12.74 3.63 1.30
C TYR A 540 12.76 3.76 2.81
N THR A 541 13.93 4.07 3.37
CA THR A 541 14.02 4.47 4.77
C THR A 541 13.37 5.82 5.02
N GLY A 542 12.94 6.07 6.26
CA GLY A 542 12.51 7.40 6.68
C GLY A 542 13.58 8.47 6.44
N TYR A 543 14.86 8.11 6.61
CA TYR A 543 16.00 8.98 6.35
C TYR A 543 16.05 9.44 4.89
N SER A 544 16.10 8.51 3.92
CA SER A 544 16.08 8.82 2.48
C SER A 544 14.88 9.66 2.09
N THR A 545 13.72 9.32 2.66
CA THR A 545 12.48 10.05 2.41
C THR A 545 12.59 11.49 2.89
N LYS A 546 13.09 11.71 4.10
CA LYS A 546 13.29 13.03 4.70
C LYS A 546 14.31 13.88 3.96
N ILE A 547 15.47 13.32 3.62
CA ILE A 547 16.58 14.14 3.10
C ILE A 547 16.42 14.56 1.64
N LYS A 548 15.68 13.77 0.82
CA LYS A 548 15.61 13.97 -0.63
C LYS A 548 14.23 13.76 -1.23
N ILE A 549 13.52 12.67 -0.90
CA ILE A 549 12.26 12.34 -1.59
C ILE A 549 11.15 13.35 -1.28
N GLN A 550 10.84 13.59 0.00
CA GLN A 550 9.79 14.56 0.36
C GLN A 550 10.15 15.99 -0.06
N PRO A 551 11.39 16.49 0.11
CA PRO A 551 11.79 17.79 -0.44
C PRO A 551 11.65 17.87 -1.96
N ALA A 552 11.84 16.75 -2.69
CA ALA A 552 11.62 16.73 -4.13
C ALA A 552 10.15 17.05 -4.47
N PHE A 553 9.18 16.76 -3.61
CA PHE A 553 7.78 17.06 -3.87
C PHE A 553 7.38 18.53 -3.60
N ASP A 554 8.24 19.35 -2.99
CA ASP A 554 8.03 20.80 -2.86
C ASP A 554 8.39 21.55 -4.15
N LYS A 555 7.60 21.29 -5.19
CA LYS A 555 7.72 21.89 -6.53
C LYS A 555 6.41 22.55 -6.97
N ALA A 556 6.49 23.28 -8.08
CA ALA A 556 5.28 23.76 -8.71
C ALA A 556 4.44 22.58 -9.19
N VAL A 557 3.12 22.75 -9.17
CA VAL A 557 2.15 21.83 -9.78
C VAL A 557 1.41 22.56 -10.89
N PHE A 558 0.93 21.81 -11.87
CA PHE A 558 0.04 22.35 -12.89
C PHE A 558 -1.35 22.51 -12.30
N ASP A 559 -2.02 23.62 -12.58
CA ASP A 559 -3.37 23.88 -12.11
C ASP A 559 -4.12 24.69 -13.17
N ALA A 560 -5.23 24.14 -13.66
CA ALA A 560 -6.00 24.73 -14.76
C ALA A 560 -6.73 26.02 -14.32
N ASP A 561 -7.10 26.12 -13.05
CA ASP A 561 -7.79 27.27 -12.46
C ASP A 561 -6.82 28.41 -12.13
N SER A 562 -5.52 28.12 -12.05
CA SER A 562 -4.49 29.14 -11.87
C SER A 562 -4.39 30.07 -13.09
N PRO A 563 -4.40 31.40 -12.90
CA PRO A 563 -4.23 32.34 -14.01
C PRO A 563 -2.88 32.19 -14.70
N THR A 564 -1.86 31.69 -14.01
CA THR A 564 -0.51 31.41 -14.54
C THR A 564 -0.35 29.97 -15.03
N GLY A 565 -1.30 29.08 -14.69
CA GLY A 565 -1.21 27.63 -14.90
C GLY A 565 -0.44 26.88 -13.81
N TYR A 566 0.07 27.57 -12.78
CA TYR A 566 0.93 26.98 -11.75
C TYR A 566 0.51 27.39 -10.34
N LYS A 567 0.66 26.44 -9.41
CA LYS A 567 0.64 26.69 -7.95
C LYS A 567 1.88 26.10 -7.29
N LYS A 568 2.25 26.58 -6.11
CA LYS A 568 3.29 26.01 -5.25
C LYS A 568 2.90 26.11 -3.79
N TRP A 569 3.39 25.18 -2.97
CA TRP A 569 3.18 25.17 -1.54
C TRP A 569 3.77 26.40 -0.85
N ASN A 570 2.97 27.05 -0.02
CA ASN A 570 3.41 28.04 0.95
C ASN A 570 3.40 27.37 2.34
N ALA A 571 4.59 27.14 2.91
CA ALA A 571 4.74 26.47 4.20
C ALA A 571 4.26 27.30 5.40
N GLU A 572 4.26 28.63 5.30
CA GLU A 572 3.77 29.52 6.36
C GLU A 572 2.24 29.48 6.43
N LEU A 573 1.59 29.53 5.26
CA LEU A 573 0.12 29.48 5.16
C LEU A 573 -0.43 28.05 5.11
N ARG A 574 0.45 27.05 4.98
CA ARG A 574 0.11 25.62 4.89
C ARG A 574 -0.93 25.32 3.80
N LYS A 575 -0.77 25.94 2.62
CA LYS A 575 -1.65 25.75 1.46
C LYS A 575 -0.92 26.00 0.13
N MET A 576 -1.51 25.53 -0.96
CA MET A 576 -1.03 25.84 -2.32
C MET A 576 -1.44 27.26 -2.75
N GLU A 577 -0.49 28.02 -3.31
CA GLU A 577 -0.72 29.38 -3.81
C GLU A 577 -0.30 29.55 -5.27
N VAL A 578 -0.99 30.46 -5.97
CA VAL A 578 -0.66 30.81 -7.36
C VAL A 578 0.74 31.44 -7.41
N ILE A 579 1.56 30.96 -8.34
CA ILE A 579 2.89 31.51 -8.61
C ILE A 579 3.10 31.76 -10.10
N GLN A 580 4.02 32.64 -10.46
CA GLN A 580 4.51 32.77 -11.83
C GLN A 580 5.99 32.31 -11.89
N PRO A 581 6.26 31.07 -12.32
CA PRO A 581 7.63 30.57 -12.38
C PRO A 581 8.48 31.35 -13.38
N LYS A 582 9.73 31.64 -13.02
CA LYS A 582 10.71 32.34 -13.85
C LYS A 582 11.63 31.36 -14.57
N VAL A 583 11.89 31.59 -15.85
CA VAL A 583 12.86 30.79 -16.62
C VAL A 583 14.30 31.20 -16.28
N TRP A 584 15.24 30.27 -16.40
CA TRP A 584 16.66 30.59 -16.27
C TRP A 584 17.23 31.14 -17.58
N GLN A 585 17.39 32.46 -17.67
CA GLN A 585 17.90 33.14 -18.88
C GLN A 585 19.40 32.90 -19.16
N GLY A 586 20.16 32.35 -18.21
CA GLY A 586 21.60 32.10 -18.36
C GLY A 586 21.97 30.79 -19.06
N SER A 587 20.99 29.94 -19.41
CA SER A 587 21.28 28.63 -19.99
C SER A 587 21.88 28.73 -21.39
N LYS A 588 22.96 27.99 -21.62
CA LYS A 588 23.53 27.74 -22.96
C LYS A 588 23.03 26.42 -23.56
N ASN A 589 22.29 25.63 -22.80
CA ASN A 589 21.83 24.30 -23.20
C ASN A 589 20.33 24.28 -23.50
N VAL A 590 19.52 25.12 -22.86
CA VAL A 590 18.06 25.10 -22.97
C VAL A 590 17.57 26.43 -23.51
N TRP A 591 16.72 26.40 -24.56
CA TRP A 591 16.18 27.60 -25.17
C TRP A 591 14.74 27.83 -24.74
N TYR A 592 14.57 28.58 -23.64
CA TYR A 592 13.26 28.88 -23.07
C TYR A 592 12.38 29.79 -23.93
N ASN A 593 12.99 30.56 -24.84
CA ASN A 593 12.30 31.47 -25.76
C ASN A 593 11.20 32.33 -25.09
N SER A 594 11.53 32.89 -23.92
CA SER A 594 10.59 33.64 -23.09
C SER A 594 10.89 35.14 -23.15
N ALA A 595 9.93 35.92 -23.64
CA ALA A 595 10.06 37.37 -23.80
C ALA A 595 9.94 38.14 -22.48
N ASP A 596 9.13 37.64 -21.54
CA ASP A 596 8.84 38.26 -20.24
C ASP A 596 9.61 37.62 -19.07
N GLY A 597 10.45 36.62 -19.37
CA GLY A 597 11.22 35.86 -18.39
C GLY A 597 10.41 34.85 -17.58
N ASN A 598 9.16 34.57 -17.97
CA ASN A 598 8.30 33.59 -17.31
C ASN A 598 8.18 32.28 -18.09
N TYR A 599 7.83 31.19 -17.39
CA TYR A 599 7.34 29.98 -18.05
C TYR A 599 5.96 30.23 -18.66
N LEU A 600 5.71 29.59 -19.81
CA LEU A 600 4.42 29.66 -20.48
C LEU A 600 3.34 28.97 -19.66
N LYS A 601 2.13 29.55 -19.63
CA LYS A 601 0.95 28.86 -19.15
C LYS A 601 0.57 27.73 -20.13
N PRO A 602 0.34 26.50 -19.67
CA PRO A 602 -0.27 25.48 -20.52
C PRO A 602 -1.67 25.91 -20.97
N ARG A 603 -1.93 25.87 -22.29
CA ARG A 603 -3.26 26.09 -22.86
C ARG A 603 -4.16 24.89 -22.61
N LEU A 604 -3.61 23.67 -22.73
CA LEU A 604 -4.28 22.41 -22.38
C LEU A 604 -3.36 21.63 -21.43
N GLN A 605 -3.95 21.00 -20.41
CA GLN A 605 -3.21 20.27 -19.38
C GLN A 605 -3.60 18.80 -19.39
N GLY A 606 -2.61 17.91 -19.33
CA GLY A 606 -2.83 16.46 -19.18
C GLY A 606 -3.67 15.81 -20.28
N VAL A 607 -3.66 16.34 -21.50
CA VAL A 607 -4.43 15.82 -22.64
C VAL A 607 -3.61 14.80 -23.44
N PRO A 608 -4.23 13.92 -24.25
CA PRO A 608 -3.50 13.10 -25.21
C PRO A 608 -2.76 13.95 -26.25
N VAL A 609 -1.48 13.62 -26.50
CA VAL A 609 -0.57 14.40 -27.35
C VAL A 609 0.15 13.54 -28.39
N PHE A 610 0.48 14.16 -29.51
CA PHE A 610 1.62 13.76 -30.32
C PHE A 610 2.81 14.61 -29.88
N THR A 611 3.81 13.99 -29.26
CA THR A 611 5.07 14.65 -28.94
C THR A 611 6.01 14.49 -30.14
N ILE A 612 6.27 15.62 -30.81
CA ILE A 612 7.12 15.70 -31.98
C ILE A 612 8.55 15.95 -31.53
N LEU A 613 9.43 14.99 -31.82
CA LEU A 613 10.80 14.91 -31.35
C LEU A 613 11.76 14.78 -32.52
N GLY A 614 12.98 15.29 -32.36
CA GLY A 614 14.01 15.13 -33.38
C GLY A 614 15.26 15.94 -33.10
N GLY A 615 16.12 16.01 -34.13
CA GLY A 615 17.41 16.69 -34.08
C GLY A 615 17.63 17.58 -35.28
N TYR A 616 18.38 18.66 -35.10
CA TYR A 616 18.76 19.54 -36.19
C TYR A 616 20.05 20.30 -35.90
N ASP A 617 20.76 20.64 -36.95
CA ASP A 617 21.94 21.50 -36.90
C ASP A 617 21.71 22.72 -37.81
N PRO A 618 21.51 23.92 -37.23
CA PRO A 618 21.26 25.14 -38.00
C PRO A 618 22.47 25.58 -38.84
N VAL A 619 23.68 25.11 -38.53
CA VAL A 619 24.90 25.48 -39.27
C VAL A 619 25.09 24.59 -40.49
N THR A 620 25.00 23.27 -40.32
CA THR A 620 25.16 22.33 -41.44
C THR A 620 23.87 22.10 -42.23
N GLN A 621 22.73 22.64 -41.75
CA GLN A 621 21.41 22.48 -42.38
C GLN A 621 21.07 20.99 -42.59
N LYS A 622 21.27 20.21 -41.52
CA LYS A 622 20.87 18.79 -41.44
C LYS A 622 19.90 18.61 -40.29
N GLY A 623 18.93 17.72 -40.44
CA GLY A 623 18.01 17.41 -39.36
C GLY A 623 17.15 16.19 -39.66
N ILE A 624 16.43 15.74 -38.63
CA ILE A 624 15.49 14.64 -38.68
C ILE A 624 14.33 14.93 -37.74
N ILE A 625 13.12 14.63 -38.20
CA ILE A 625 11.94 14.45 -37.35
C ILE A 625 11.76 12.94 -37.16
N TYR A 626 11.69 12.49 -35.91
CA TYR A 626 11.34 11.10 -35.60
C TYR A 626 9.83 10.88 -35.81
N PRO A 627 9.37 9.62 -36.01
CA PRO A 627 7.94 9.35 -36.03
C PRO A 627 7.26 9.89 -34.78
N GLU A 628 6.03 10.37 -34.91
CA GLU A 628 5.30 10.99 -33.82
C GLU A 628 5.15 10.05 -32.62
N ALA A 629 5.57 10.53 -31.44
CA ALA A 629 5.37 9.79 -30.21
C ALA A 629 3.94 10.08 -29.72
N ARG A 630 3.01 9.14 -29.98
CA ARG A 630 1.63 9.22 -29.49
C ARG A 630 1.60 8.87 -28.00
N GLY A 631 1.22 9.82 -27.15
CA GLY A 631 1.14 9.69 -25.70
C GLY A 631 -0.23 10.07 -25.14
N ASN A 632 -0.62 9.45 -24.03
CA ASN A 632 -1.96 9.65 -23.45
C ASN A 632 -2.06 10.79 -22.42
N TRP A 633 -0.96 11.51 -22.20
CA TRP A 633 -0.90 12.66 -21.31
C TRP A 633 0.21 13.61 -21.75
N GLY A 634 -0.09 14.90 -21.76
CA GLY A 634 0.89 15.95 -21.99
C GLY A 634 0.26 17.34 -21.91
N ASN A 635 1.10 18.34 -21.72
CA ASN A 635 0.70 19.75 -21.71
C ASN A 635 0.96 20.39 -23.08
N VAL A 636 0.01 21.19 -23.55
CA VAL A 636 0.09 21.90 -24.84
C VAL A 636 0.09 23.39 -24.57
N PHE A 637 0.89 24.14 -25.33
CA PHE A 637 1.18 25.55 -25.11
C PHE A 637 0.93 26.36 -26.38
N ASP A 638 0.68 27.65 -26.20
CA ASP A 638 0.74 28.62 -27.29
C ASP A 638 2.21 29.01 -27.50
N LEU A 639 2.88 28.25 -28.37
CA LEU A 639 4.32 28.37 -28.59
C LEU A 639 4.68 29.57 -29.49
N PRO A 640 5.84 30.22 -29.28
CA PRO A 640 6.23 31.39 -30.06
C PRO A 640 6.41 31.10 -31.55
N LYS A 641 6.09 32.08 -32.38
CA LYS A 641 6.30 32.04 -33.83
C LYS A 641 7.75 32.40 -34.20
N PRO A 642 8.29 31.83 -35.30
CA PRO A 642 9.66 32.12 -35.72
C PRO A 642 9.79 33.54 -36.31
N ASN A 643 10.97 34.15 -36.17
CA ASN A 643 11.32 35.37 -36.88
C ASN A 643 11.96 35.02 -38.24
N ASN A 644 11.16 35.11 -39.31
CA ASN A 644 11.59 34.72 -40.66
C ASN A 644 12.01 35.91 -41.54
N SER A 645 12.44 37.04 -40.94
CA SER A 645 12.99 38.17 -41.72
C SER A 645 14.20 37.73 -42.57
N LEU A 646 14.56 38.50 -43.60
CA LEU A 646 15.66 38.14 -44.49
C LEU A 646 17.00 38.06 -43.74
N GLU A 647 17.19 38.98 -42.80
CA GLU A 647 18.41 39.22 -42.05
C GLU A 647 18.56 38.28 -40.83
N ALA A 648 17.50 37.58 -40.45
CA ALA A 648 17.49 36.67 -39.31
C ALA A 648 17.77 35.22 -39.73
N ALA A 649 18.68 34.55 -39.02
CA ALA A 649 18.73 33.10 -38.99
C ALA A 649 17.52 32.56 -38.21
N SER A 650 16.92 31.47 -38.67
CA SER A 650 15.68 30.93 -38.11
C SER A 650 15.59 29.43 -38.35
N CYS A 651 15.01 28.71 -37.38
CA CYS A 651 14.58 27.32 -37.54
C CYS A 651 13.18 27.19 -36.96
N TRP A 652 12.34 26.36 -37.56
CA TRP A 652 10.96 26.18 -37.12
C TRP A 652 10.36 24.85 -37.55
N LEU A 653 9.30 24.44 -36.84
CA LEU A 653 8.38 23.41 -37.31
C LEU A 653 7.18 24.08 -37.96
N SER A 654 6.73 23.55 -39.10
CA SER A 654 5.47 23.89 -39.74
C SER A 654 4.51 22.72 -39.58
N VAL A 655 3.42 22.92 -38.85
CA VAL A 655 2.41 21.90 -38.55
C VAL A 655 1.17 22.18 -39.39
N THR A 656 0.79 21.22 -40.22
CA THR A 656 -0.44 21.28 -41.03
C THR A 656 -1.52 20.43 -40.36
N TYR A 657 -2.68 21.03 -40.14
CA TYR A 657 -3.84 20.38 -39.50
C TYR A 657 -4.87 19.93 -40.54
N SER A 658 -5.85 19.12 -40.12
CA SER A 658 -6.86 18.56 -41.03
C SER A 658 -7.74 19.58 -41.74
N ASN A 659 -7.87 20.78 -41.18
CA ASN A 659 -8.58 21.92 -41.79
C ASN A 659 -7.69 22.74 -42.73
N ASN A 660 -6.49 22.25 -43.06
CA ASN A 660 -5.43 22.94 -43.81
C ASN A 660 -4.88 24.21 -43.13
N ALA A 661 -5.20 24.46 -41.86
CA ALA A 661 -4.52 25.48 -41.09
C ALA A 661 -3.05 25.09 -40.91
N VAL A 662 -2.16 26.08 -40.97
CA VAL A 662 -0.73 25.90 -40.76
C VAL A 662 -0.30 26.72 -39.56
N ASN A 663 0.29 26.06 -38.57
CA ASN A 663 0.93 26.72 -37.43
C ASN A 663 2.45 26.60 -37.55
N THR A 664 3.17 27.68 -37.24
CA THR A 664 4.64 27.70 -37.27
C THR A 664 5.18 27.92 -35.87
N ILE A 665 6.10 27.05 -35.44
CA ILE A 665 6.61 26.98 -34.08
C ILE A 665 8.11 27.23 -34.12
N ALA A 666 8.57 28.27 -33.44
CA ALA A 666 9.98 28.64 -33.40
C ALA A 666 10.83 27.56 -32.72
N LEU A 667 11.98 27.28 -33.31
CA LEU A 667 13.08 26.52 -32.74
C LEU A 667 14.31 27.43 -32.57
N ALA A 668 15.29 27.01 -31.76
CA ALA A 668 16.48 27.81 -31.54
C ALA A 668 17.22 28.04 -32.88
N PRO A 669 17.45 29.30 -33.29
CA PRO A 669 18.03 29.61 -34.60
C PRO A 669 19.53 29.31 -34.70
N ASN A 670 20.20 29.20 -33.56
CA ASN A 670 21.61 28.90 -33.44
C ASN A 670 21.81 27.55 -32.77
N ARG A 671 22.99 26.95 -32.96
CA ARG A 671 23.41 25.83 -32.11
C ARG A 671 23.36 26.30 -30.66
N MET A 672 22.68 25.52 -29.83
CA MET A 672 22.91 25.53 -28.39
C MET A 672 24.33 24.98 -28.15
N ASN A 673 24.70 24.68 -26.91
CA ASN A 673 25.98 24.03 -26.66
C ASN A 673 26.11 22.72 -27.49
N GLY A 674 27.19 22.55 -28.25
CA GLY A 674 27.44 21.36 -29.08
C GLY A 674 27.18 21.56 -30.58
N ASN A 675 27.16 20.46 -31.34
CA ASN A 675 27.04 20.52 -32.81
C ASN A 675 25.61 20.40 -33.32
N ALA A 676 24.70 19.86 -32.52
CA ALA A 676 23.29 19.69 -32.88
C ALA A 676 22.37 20.03 -31.71
N ASN A 677 21.19 20.53 -32.06
CA ASN A 677 20.08 20.75 -31.17
C ASN A 677 19.09 19.58 -31.25
N LYS A 678 18.40 19.33 -30.16
CA LYS A 678 17.15 18.58 -30.13
C LYS A 678 15.97 19.54 -30.13
N PHE A 679 14.84 19.10 -30.67
CA PHE A 679 13.55 19.78 -30.52
C PHE A 679 12.50 18.83 -29.95
N HIS A 680 11.50 19.42 -29.31
CA HIS A 680 10.46 18.71 -28.57
C HIS A 680 9.22 19.59 -28.45
N VAL A 681 8.09 19.15 -29.01
CA VAL A 681 6.83 19.91 -29.06
C VAL A 681 5.65 18.97 -28.84
N ASN A 682 4.74 19.33 -27.94
CA ASN A 682 3.46 18.62 -27.79
C ASN A 682 2.38 19.25 -28.68
N LEU A 683 1.72 18.42 -29.48
CA LEU A 683 0.52 18.77 -30.26
C LEU A 683 -0.67 17.98 -29.72
N ALA A 684 -1.82 18.60 -29.48
CA ALA A 684 -3.00 17.88 -29.02
C ALA A 684 -3.51 16.93 -30.11
N ILE A 685 -3.77 15.66 -29.77
CA ILE A 685 -4.35 14.69 -30.73
C ILE A 685 -5.73 15.18 -31.21
N ALA A 686 -6.51 15.79 -30.30
CA ALA A 686 -7.85 16.32 -30.59
C ALA A 686 -7.85 17.44 -31.64
N GLU A 687 -6.73 18.14 -31.84
CA GLU A 687 -6.59 19.18 -32.86
C GLU A 687 -6.30 18.59 -34.25
N ASN A 688 -6.08 17.27 -34.35
CA ASN A 688 -5.93 16.51 -35.58
C ASN A 688 -4.78 17.01 -36.50
N PRO A 689 -3.54 17.14 -35.98
CA PRO A 689 -2.38 17.47 -36.81
C PRO A 689 -2.10 16.34 -37.82
N LYS A 690 -1.73 16.70 -39.05
CA LYS A 690 -1.57 15.76 -40.17
C LYS A 690 -0.14 15.65 -40.69
N LYS A 691 0.61 16.74 -40.66
CA LYS A 691 1.97 16.78 -41.21
C LYS A 691 2.84 17.74 -40.41
N VAL A 692 4.12 17.40 -40.29
CA VAL A 692 5.13 18.30 -39.72
C VAL A 692 6.33 18.39 -40.65
N ASP A 693 6.68 19.61 -41.04
CA ASP A 693 7.89 19.93 -41.80
C ASP A 693 8.87 20.69 -40.91
N LEU A 694 10.16 20.35 -40.97
CA LEU A 694 11.25 21.03 -40.26
C LEU A 694 12.02 21.89 -41.25
N TYR A 695 12.13 23.18 -40.95
CA TYR A 695 12.86 24.14 -41.76
C TYR A 695 13.96 24.83 -40.95
N CYS A 696 15.03 25.20 -41.66
CA CYS A 696 16.02 26.14 -41.17
C CYS A 696 16.44 27.10 -42.28
N LYS A 697 16.98 28.25 -41.88
CA LYS A 697 17.47 29.31 -42.75
C LYS A 697 18.64 30.00 -42.09
N LYS A 698 19.67 30.32 -42.89
CA LYS A 698 20.76 31.21 -42.49
C LYS A 698 20.45 32.66 -42.84
N THR A 699 21.08 33.59 -42.13
CA THR A 699 20.98 35.03 -42.44
C THR A 699 21.25 35.28 -43.92
N ASN A 700 20.33 36.00 -44.58
CA ASN A 700 20.39 36.34 -46.00
C ASN A 700 20.37 35.15 -46.98
N GLU A 701 19.98 33.96 -46.55
CA GLU A 701 19.83 32.78 -47.41
C GLU A 701 18.36 32.34 -47.54
N ALA A 702 18.05 31.49 -48.52
CA ALA A 702 16.72 30.89 -48.62
C ALA A 702 16.51 29.84 -47.51
N GLN A 703 15.25 29.56 -47.17
CA GLN A 703 14.93 28.46 -46.25
C GLN A 703 15.19 27.09 -46.90
N VAL A 704 15.64 26.14 -46.09
CA VAL A 704 15.87 24.74 -46.47
C VAL A 704 14.95 23.86 -45.64
N GLN A 705 14.25 22.94 -46.31
CA GLN A 705 13.49 21.90 -45.62
C GLN A 705 14.44 20.77 -45.24
N LEU A 706 14.61 20.53 -43.94
CA LEU A 706 15.55 19.54 -43.43
C LEU A 706 14.93 18.14 -43.34
N SER A 707 13.65 18.07 -42.98
CA SER A 707 12.93 16.81 -42.77
C SER A 707 11.41 17.03 -42.82
N THR A 708 10.66 15.96 -43.06
CA THR A 708 9.19 15.93 -43.08
C THR A 708 8.71 14.60 -42.55
N ILE A 709 7.59 14.61 -41.84
CA ILE A 709 6.80 13.42 -41.53
C ILE A 709 5.32 13.70 -41.76
N ASP A 710 4.60 12.69 -42.24
CA ASP A 710 3.15 12.64 -42.13
C ASP A 710 2.81 11.92 -40.82
N ILE A 711 1.91 12.52 -40.04
CA ILE A 711 1.43 11.92 -38.78
C ILE A 711 0.52 10.75 -39.12
N ARG A 712 0.80 9.57 -38.55
CA ARG A 712 0.03 8.37 -38.82
C ARG A 712 -1.43 8.57 -38.41
N GLN A 713 -2.33 7.94 -39.17
CA GLN A 713 -3.72 7.83 -38.77
C GLN A 713 -3.89 6.62 -37.85
N TYR A 714 -4.53 6.86 -36.73
CA TYR A 714 -4.80 5.82 -35.73
C TYR A 714 -6.29 5.51 -35.74
N SER A 715 -6.63 4.24 -35.88
CA SER A 715 -8.01 3.75 -35.82
C SER A 715 -8.45 3.41 -34.40
N ASP A 716 -7.49 3.14 -33.51
CA ASP A 716 -7.70 2.84 -32.11
C ASP A 716 -7.79 4.11 -31.26
N THR A 717 -8.69 4.10 -30.29
CA THR A 717 -8.78 5.20 -29.31
C THR A 717 -7.69 5.04 -28.28
N ILE A 718 -6.96 6.14 -28.02
CA ILE A 718 -5.93 6.15 -26.98
C ILE A 718 -6.55 5.98 -25.59
N LYS A 719 -6.03 5.03 -24.81
CA LYS A 719 -6.48 4.83 -23.44
C LYS A 719 -6.05 6.02 -22.57
N PRO A 720 -6.93 6.58 -21.73
CA PRO A 720 -6.58 7.65 -20.80
C PRO A 720 -5.40 7.29 -19.90
N ALA A 721 -4.66 8.29 -19.43
CA ALA A 721 -3.67 8.09 -18.37
C ALA A 721 -4.35 7.73 -17.05
N VAL A 722 -3.60 7.06 -16.17
CA VAL A 722 -4.10 6.63 -14.88
C VAL A 722 -3.63 7.62 -13.82
N THR A 723 -4.55 8.18 -13.03
CA THR A 723 -4.24 9.08 -11.92
C THR A 723 -4.75 8.51 -10.60
N PHE A 724 -3.96 8.67 -9.54
CA PHE A 724 -4.23 8.24 -8.17
C PHE A 724 -4.07 9.39 -7.19
N GLY A 725 -4.73 9.29 -6.04
CA GLY A 725 -4.69 10.30 -4.99
C GLY A 725 -5.73 11.40 -5.19
N LYS A 726 -5.85 12.28 -4.20
CA LYS A 726 -6.88 13.33 -4.11
C LYS A 726 -8.28 12.83 -4.54
N GLU A 727 -9.00 13.59 -5.35
CA GLU A 727 -10.34 13.25 -5.86
C GLU A 727 -10.38 12.00 -6.74
N TYR A 728 -9.25 11.59 -7.34
CA TYR A 728 -9.19 10.37 -8.16
C TYR A 728 -9.22 9.10 -7.31
N GLY A 729 -8.73 9.19 -6.06
CA GLY A 729 -8.59 8.06 -5.14
C GLY A 729 -7.87 6.89 -5.80
N TYR A 730 -8.51 5.72 -5.81
CA TYR A 730 -8.05 4.51 -6.52
C TYR A 730 -9.04 4.01 -7.55
N THR A 731 -9.87 4.91 -8.11
CA THR A 731 -10.97 4.55 -9.01
C THR A 731 -10.51 3.74 -10.22
N ALA A 732 -9.35 4.07 -10.79
CA ALA A 732 -8.79 3.31 -11.92
C ALA A 732 -8.45 1.86 -11.55
N LEU A 733 -7.90 1.63 -10.35
CA LEU A 733 -7.63 0.28 -9.86
C LEU A 733 -8.92 -0.48 -9.56
N ARG A 734 -9.92 0.17 -8.96
CA ARG A 734 -11.24 -0.46 -8.69
C ARG A 734 -11.91 -0.99 -9.94
N LYS A 735 -11.87 -0.23 -11.05
CA LYS A 735 -12.40 -0.67 -12.36
C LYS A 735 -11.74 -1.96 -12.88
N VAL A 736 -10.52 -2.26 -12.44
CA VAL A 736 -9.78 -3.46 -12.80
C VAL A 736 -10.05 -4.61 -11.82
N GLU A 737 -10.18 -4.32 -10.52
CA GLU A 737 -10.22 -5.35 -9.47
C GLU A 737 -11.63 -5.73 -9.00
N LEU A 738 -12.58 -4.80 -8.97
CA LEU A 738 -13.94 -5.11 -8.52
C LEU A 738 -14.67 -6.13 -9.40
N PRO A 739 -14.50 -6.17 -10.74
CA PRO A 739 -15.07 -7.26 -11.53
C PRO A 739 -14.57 -8.65 -11.11
N ILE A 740 -13.35 -8.74 -10.58
CA ILE A 740 -12.79 -10.00 -10.05
C ILE A 740 -13.48 -10.38 -8.74
N LEU A 741 -13.64 -9.42 -7.82
CA LEU A 741 -14.36 -9.63 -6.57
C LEU A 741 -15.83 -9.99 -6.82
N GLU A 742 -16.48 -9.30 -7.76
CA GLU A 742 -17.86 -9.56 -8.14
C GLU A 742 -18.06 -11.00 -8.62
N GLN A 743 -17.23 -11.48 -9.55
CA GLN A 743 -17.32 -12.87 -10.02
C GLN A 743 -17.21 -13.88 -8.86
N LYS A 744 -16.35 -13.59 -7.89
CA LYS A 744 -16.13 -14.44 -6.72
C LYS A 744 -17.32 -14.41 -5.76
N LEU A 745 -17.93 -13.25 -5.55
CA LEU A 745 -19.15 -13.10 -4.77
C LEU A 745 -20.33 -13.83 -5.43
N LEU A 746 -20.53 -13.66 -6.75
CA LEU A 746 -21.59 -14.35 -7.48
C LEU A 746 -21.45 -15.88 -7.41
N ALA A 747 -20.22 -16.39 -7.47
CA ALA A 747 -19.95 -17.83 -7.31
C ALA A 747 -20.29 -18.37 -5.90
N GLN A 748 -20.45 -17.50 -4.91
CA GLN A 748 -20.84 -17.85 -3.54
C GLN A 748 -22.31 -17.54 -3.25
N ALA A 749 -23.08 -17.03 -4.22
CA ALA A 749 -24.45 -16.58 -4.00
C ALA A 749 -25.37 -17.69 -3.44
N GLU A 750 -25.24 -18.91 -3.95
CA GLU A 750 -26.05 -20.06 -3.52
C GLU A 750 -25.51 -20.77 -2.26
N ASN A 751 -24.32 -20.40 -1.78
CA ASN A 751 -23.73 -21.02 -0.60
C ASN A 751 -24.34 -20.45 0.68
N SER A 752 -24.59 -21.32 1.66
CA SER A 752 -25.08 -20.92 2.99
C SER A 752 -24.03 -20.14 3.79
N THR A 753 -22.76 -20.52 3.67
CA THR A 753 -21.60 -19.79 4.20
C THR A 753 -20.81 -19.23 3.04
N VAL A 754 -20.53 -17.91 3.06
CA VAL A 754 -19.81 -17.23 1.99
C VAL A 754 -18.33 -17.35 2.29
N SER A 755 -17.57 -17.99 1.39
CA SER A 755 -16.13 -18.12 1.52
C SER A 755 -15.42 -17.40 0.39
N LEU A 756 -14.57 -16.44 0.76
CA LEU A 756 -13.67 -15.76 -0.15
C LEU A 756 -12.27 -16.40 -0.05
N ASP A 757 -11.61 -16.59 -1.19
CA ASP A 757 -10.18 -16.92 -1.21
C ASP A 757 -9.32 -15.72 -0.76
N ILE A 758 -8.03 -15.96 -0.51
CA ILE A 758 -7.11 -14.94 0.05
C ILE A 758 -7.11 -13.64 -0.78
N ASN A 759 -7.07 -13.78 -2.11
CA ASN A 759 -7.06 -12.63 -3.00
C ASN A 759 -8.40 -11.88 -2.94
N SER A 760 -9.51 -12.60 -2.94
CA SER A 760 -10.85 -12.02 -2.86
C SER A 760 -11.08 -11.33 -1.50
N GLN A 761 -10.58 -11.89 -0.41
CA GLN A 761 -10.60 -11.24 0.91
C GLN A 761 -9.72 -9.99 0.92
N LEU A 762 -8.53 -10.02 0.32
CA LEU A 762 -7.69 -8.84 0.18
C LEU A 762 -8.41 -7.72 -0.59
N LEU A 763 -9.12 -8.06 -1.67
CA LEU A 763 -9.91 -7.09 -2.43
C LEU A 763 -11.06 -6.51 -1.57
N TYR A 764 -11.77 -7.36 -0.82
CA TYR A 764 -12.76 -6.87 0.14
C TYR A 764 -12.12 -5.93 1.17
N ASP A 765 -11.02 -6.32 1.82
CA ASP A 765 -10.33 -5.51 2.82
C ASP A 765 -9.82 -4.17 2.25
N SER A 766 -9.42 -4.17 0.98
CA SER A 766 -8.99 -2.97 0.23
C SER A 766 -10.13 -1.97 0.07
N TYR A 767 -11.35 -2.47 -0.16
CA TYR A 767 -12.48 -1.65 -0.61
C TYR A 767 -13.65 -1.52 0.37
N LYS A 768 -13.65 -2.21 1.51
CA LYS A 768 -14.74 -2.18 2.49
C LYS A 768 -15.07 -0.79 3.03
N MET A 769 -14.13 0.17 2.95
CA MET A 769 -14.35 1.56 3.33
C MET A 769 -15.06 2.40 2.26
N TYR A 770 -15.13 1.91 1.01
CA TYR A 770 -15.84 2.54 -0.12
C TYR A 770 -17.24 1.92 -0.30
N ARG A 771 -17.91 1.63 0.82
CA ARG A 771 -19.15 0.85 0.81
C ARG A 771 -20.25 1.52 -0.02
N ASP A 772 -20.34 2.84 0.04
CA ASP A 772 -21.35 3.62 -0.69
C ASP A 772 -21.12 3.57 -2.20
N GLU A 773 -19.85 3.52 -2.63
CA GLU A 773 -19.49 3.29 -4.04
C GLU A 773 -19.75 1.85 -4.47
N LEU A 774 -19.45 0.86 -3.62
CA LEU A 774 -19.64 -0.56 -3.94
C LEU A 774 -21.10 -0.93 -4.25
N ILE A 775 -22.08 -0.24 -3.65
CA ILE A 775 -23.52 -0.41 -3.97
C ILE A 775 -23.79 -0.17 -5.45
N ASN A 776 -23.07 0.77 -6.07
CA ASN A 776 -23.25 1.17 -7.46
C ASN A 776 -22.25 0.47 -8.41
N GLU A 777 -21.10 0.01 -7.90
CA GLU A 777 -20.05 -0.64 -8.69
C GLU A 777 -20.22 -2.18 -8.77
N LEU A 778 -21.02 -2.81 -7.91
CA LEU A 778 -21.35 -4.25 -7.95
C LEU A 778 -22.80 -4.51 -8.39
N SER A 779 -23.08 -5.66 -9.00
CA SER A 779 -24.47 -6.08 -9.23
C SER A 779 -25.22 -6.31 -7.90
N PRO A 780 -26.56 -6.17 -7.89
CA PRO A 780 -27.35 -6.35 -6.67
C PRO A 780 -27.15 -7.71 -5.97
N LEU A 781 -27.00 -8.80 -6.73
CA LEU A 781 -26.78 -10.14 -6.17
C LEU A 781 -25.37 -10.29 -5.56
N ALA A 782 -24.36 -9.71 -6.19
CA ALA A 782 -23.00 -9.69 -5.66
C ALA A 782 -22.95 -8.87 -4.37
N PHE A 783 -23.58 -7.69 -4.35
CA PHE A 783 -23.66 -6.85 -3.16
C PHE A 783 -24.40 -7.54 -2.01
N GLN A 784 -25.54 -8.18 -2.28
CA GLN A 784 -26.24 -8.98 -1.27
C GLN A 784 -25.38 -10.12 -0.71
N THR A 785 -24.55 -10.75 -1.56
CA THR A 785 -23.62 -11.79 -1.11
C THR A 785 -22.49 -11.21 -0.27
N LEU A 786 -22.02 -10.01 -0.60
CA LEU A 786 -21.06 -9.27 0.21
C LEU A 786 -21.62 -8.93 1.60
N GLU A 787 -22.88 -8.48 1.69
CA GLU A 787 -23.54 -8.21 2.98
C GLU A 787 -23.60 -9.45 3.87
N ARG A 788 -23.92 -10.60 3.29
CA ARG A 788 -23.88 -11.87 4.03
C ARG A 788 -22.47 -12.21 4.51
N TYR A 789 -21.45 -11.97 3.68
CA TYR A 789 -20.05 -12.15 4.07
C TYR A 789 -19.64 -11.21 5.21
N GLU A 790 -20.02 -9.93 5.15
CA GLU A 790 -19.74 -8.96 6.21
C GLU A 790 -20.42 -9.33 7.53
N GLN A 791 -21.69 -9.75 7.48
CA GLN A 791 -22.41 -10.25 8.64
C GLN A 791 -21.72 -11.47 9.25
N GLN A 792 -21.24 -12.39 8.41
CA GLN A 792 -20.43 -13.53 8.84
C GLN A 792 -19.13 -13.09 9.53
N GLN A 793 -18.39 -12.12 8.99
CA GLN A 793 -17.18 -11.59 9.64
C GLN A 793 -17.49 -10.98 11.01
N GLN A 794 -18.60 -10.23 11.14
CA GLN A 794 -19.02 -9.65 12.41
C GLN A 794 -19.40 -10.72 13.44
N THR A 795 -20.15 -11.75 13.04
CA THR A 795 -20.49 -12.89 13.91
C THR A 795 -19.24 -13.62 14.38
N MET A 796 -18.30 -13.88 13.48
CA MET A 796 -17.01 -14.52 13.81
C MET A 796 -16.21 -13.68 14.82
N TYR A 797 -16.06 -12.37 14.59
CA TYR A 797 -15.34 -11.49 15.50
C TYR A 797 -15.99 -11.46 16.89
N ARG A 798 -17.32 -11.30 16.96
CA ARG A 798 -18.06 -11.30 18.23
C ARG A 798 -17.89 -12.60 19.01
N LEU A 799 -17.94 -13.75 18.32
CA LEU A 799 -17.74 -15.07 18.94
C LEU A 799 -16.31 -15.23 19.48
N ASN A 800 -15.30 -14.92 18.66
CA ASN A 800 -13.90 -15.03 19.07
C ASN A 800 -13.58 -14.10 20.24
N ARG A 801 -14.05 -12.85 20.19
CA ARG A 801 -13.90 -11.88 21.28
C ARG A 801 -14.47 -12.38 22.59
N TRP A 802 -15.67 -12.96 22.58
CA TRP A 802 -16.28 -13.53 23.78
C TRP A 802 -15.40 -14.64 24.38
N VAL A 803 -14.92 -15.55 23.51
CA VAL A 803 -14.08 -16.68 23.92
C VAL A 803 -12.71 -16.23 24.42
N ASN A 804 -12.12 -15.22 23.79
CA ASN A 804 -10.82 -14.67 24.18
C ASN A 804 -10.88 -14.02 25.57
N VAL A 805 -11.89 -13.18 25.82
CA VAL A 805 -12.06 -12.47 27.09
C VAL A 805 -12.36 -13.42 28.24
N TYR A 806 -13.22 -14.42 28.03
CA TYR A 806 -13.61 -15.38 29.07
C TYR A 806 -12.87 -16.72 28.99
N ARG A 807 -11.74 -16.77 28.28
CA ARG A 807 -11.00 -18.00 27.96
C ARG A 807 -10.67 -18.81 29.21
N THR A 808 -10.18 -18.14 30.25
CA THR A 808 -9.77 -18.78 31.52
C THR A 808 -10.91 -19.56 32.17
N ASP A 809 -12.10 -18.95 32.25
CA ASP A 809 -13.26 -19.56 32.89
C ASP A 809 -13.86 -20.68 32.02
N LEU A 810 -13.84 -20.51 30.69
CA LEU A 810 -14.21 -21.58 29.75
C LEU A 810 -13.28 -22.80 29.87
N ILE A 811 -11.96 -22.59 29.99
CA ILE A 811 -10.99 -23.68 30.16
C ILE A 811 -11.26 -24.42 31.47
N LYS A 812 -11.53 -23.69 32.56
CA LYS A 812 -11.90 -24.24 33.88
C LYS A 812 -13.27 -24.93 33.88
N ASN A 813 -14.10 -24.68 32.87
CA ASN A 813 -15.47 -25.19 32.74
C ASN A 813 -16.40 -24.64 33.84
N GLU A 814 -16.25 -23.36 34.16
CA GLU A 814 -17.14 -22.69 35.10
C GLU A 814 -18.61 -22.78 34.62
N PRO A 815 -19.56 -23.33 35.42
CA PRO A 815 -20.91 -23.63 34.94
C PRO A 815 -21.70 -22.41 34.45
N GLU A 816 -21.50 -21.26 35.10
CA GLU A 816 -22.12 -19.99 34.72
C GLU A 816 -21.55 -19.46 33.41
N ALA A 817 -20.23 -19.52 33.22
CA ALA A 817 -19.58 -19.11 31.97
C ALA A 817 -20.05 -19.98 30.78
N LEU A 818 -20.15 -21.31 30.97
CA LEU A 818 -20.68 -22.21 29.94
C LEU A 818 -22.14 -21.90 29.59
N THR A 819 -22.97 -21.61 30.59
CA THR A 819 -24.39 -21.27 30.39
C THR A 819 -24.55 -19.97 29.60
N GLU A 820 -23.79 -18.93 29.96
CA GLU A 820 -23.82 -17.65 29.25
C GLU A 820 -23.19 -17.76 27.86
N PHE A 821 -22.16 -18.57 27.68
CA PHE A 821 -21.59 -18.85 26.35
C PHE A 821 -22.63 -19.44 25.41
N GLN A 822 -23.42 -20.43 25.84
CA GLN A 822 -24.46 -21.02 24.99
C GLN A 822 -25.60 -20.06 24.68
N LYS A 823 -26.01 -19.22 25.65
CA LYS A 823 -26.96 -18.14 25.39
C LYS A 823 -26.42 -17.17 24.34
N PHE A 824 -25.13 -16.84 24.42
CA PHE A 824 -24.47 -15.96 23.46
C PHE A 824 -24.39 -16.59 22.06
N VAL A 825 -23.99 -17.86 21.94
CA VAL A 825 -24.01 -18.61 20.67
C VAL A 825 -25.41 -18.62 20.05
N LYS A 826 -26.46 -18.82 20.87
CA LYS A 826 -27.85 -18.70 20.41
C LYS A 826 -28.22 -17.28 19.98
N ALA A 827 -27.76 -16.25 20.70
CA ALA A 827 -27.98 -14.86 20.30
C ALA A 827 -27.27 -14.50 18.98
N LEU A 828 -26.23 -15.24 18.60
CA LEU A 828 -25.58 -15.16 17.30
C LEU A 828 -26.26 -15.99 16.20
N GLY A 829 -27.32 -16.76 16.52
CA GLY A 829 -28.00 -17.65 15.58
C GLY A 829 -27.20 -18.91 15.23
N LEU A 830 -26.31 -19.37 16.12
CA LEU A 830 -25.40 -20.50 15.90
C LEU A 830 -25.77 -21.74 16.74
N GLU A 831 -26.97 -21.80 17.31
CA GLU A 831 -27.41 -22.91 18.18
C GLU A 831 -27.49 -24.26 17.47
N ASP A 832 -27.74 -24.25 16.17
CA ASP A 832 -27.84 -25.45 15.32
C ASP A 832 -26.55 -25.77 14.58
N ASP A 833 -25.49 -24.99 14.80
CA ASP A 833 -24.19 -25.29 14.23
C ASP A 833 -23.63 -26.61 14.83
N ARG A 834 -23.16 -27.52 13.97
CA ARG A 834 -22.64 -28.85 14.33
C ARG A 834 -21.22 -29.06 13.81
N PRO A 835 -20.18 -28.52 14.47
CA PRO A 835 -18.79 -28.59 13.99
C PRO A 835 -18.20 -29.99 13.87
N LEU A 836 -18.83 -30.99 14.49
CA LEU A 836 -18.36 -32.39 14.53
C LEU A 836 -19.19 -33.34 13.67
N GLU A 837 -20.22 -32.85 12.99
CA GLU A 837 -20.99 -33.65 12.04
C GLU A 837 -20.11 -34.06 10.84
N ASN A 838 -20.49 -35.14 10.15
CA ASN A 838 -19.77 -35.67 8.98
C ASN A 838 -18.30 -36.08 9.24
N ALA A 839 -17.87 -36.20 10.50
CA ALA A 839 -16.57 -36.78 10.84
C ALA A 839 -16.53 -38.25 10.41
N THR A 840 -15.64 -38.56 9.47
CA THR A 840 -15.50 -39.91 8.90
C THR A 840 -14.03 -40.26 8.66
N PRO A 841 -13.68 -41.56 8.56
CA PRO A 841 -12.32 -41.96 8.23
C PRO A 841 -11.88 -41.55 6.82
N LEU A 842 -10.65 -41.05 6.70
CA LEU A 842 -10.01 -40.82 5.42
C LEU A 842 -9.16 -42.04 5.04
N LEU A 843 -9.63 -42.83 4.08
CA LEU A 843 -9.05 -44.13 3.76
C LEU A 843 -8.40 -44.15 2.38
N ASN A 844 -7.19 -44.69 2.27
CA ASN A 844 -6.61 -45.18 1.02
C ASN A 844 -6.81 -46.70 0.95
N GLY A 845 -7.82 -47.14 0.21
CA GLY A 845 -8.25 -48.55 0.24
C GLY A 845 -8.76 -48.95 1.62
N LYS A 846 -7.99 -49.77 2.35
CA LYS A 846 -8.27 -50.17 3.74
C LYS A 846 -7.36 -49.50 4.77
N ASN A 847 -6.39 -48.70 4.31
CA ASN A 847 -5.45 -47.98 5.17
C ASN A 847 -6.09 -46.66 5.60
N CYS A 848 -5.94 -46.24 6.86
CA CYS A 848 -6.52 -45.01 7.39
C CYS A 848 -5.44 -43.95 7.60
N LEU A 849 -5.76 -42.69 7.31
CA LEU A 849 -4.97 -41.55 7.72
C LEU A 849 -5.21 -41.29 9.22
N LYS A 850 -4.14 -41.30 10.02
CA LYS A 850 -4.19 -41.10 11.47
C LYS A 850 -3.34 -39.90 11.90
N VAL A 851 -3.63 -39.39 13.09
CA VAL A 851 -2.82 -38.38 13.78
C VAL A 851 -2.20 -38.97 15.04
N GLU A 852 -0.94 -38.66 15.28
CA GLU A 852 -0.26 -38.94 16.55
C GLU A 852 0.42 -37.68 17.10
N LYS A 853 0.79 -37.73 18.37
CA LYS A 853 1.65 -36.74 19.02
C LYS A 853 3.04 -37.34 19.22
N LEU A 854 4.06 -36.69 18.67
CA LEU A 854 5.46 -37.08 18.76
C LEU A 854 6.06 -36.70 20.14
N GLU A 855 7.27 -37.19 20.42
CA GLU A 855 7.99 -36.90 21.68
C GLU A 855 8.23 -35.41 21.92
N ASP A 856 8.48 -34.64 20.85
CA ASP A 856 8.62 -33.17 20.89
C ASP A 856 7.28 -32.43 20.96
N SER A 857 6.19 -33.15 21.23
CA SER A 857 4.81 -32.67 21.26
C SER A 857 4.25 -32.20 19.92
N LYS A 858 4.98 -32.31 18.80
CA LYS A 858 4.42 -31.99 17.48
C LYS A 858 3.41 -33.04 17.06
N LEU A 859 2.39 -32.59 16.34
CA LEU A 859 1.41 -33.47 15.74
C LEU A 859 1.90 -33.95 14.39
N ASN A 860 1.62 -35.21 14.08
CA ASN A 860 2.04 -35.85 12.85
C ASN A 860 0.90 -36.64 12.21
N ALA A 861 0.60 -36.34 10.95
CA ALA A 861 -0.31 -37.14 10.13
C ALA A 861 0.44 -38.25 9.40
N PHE A 862 -0.09 -39.47 9.44
CA PHE A 862 0.51 -40.62 8.78
C PHE A 862 -0.53 -41.64 8.34
N ILE A 863 -0.18 -42.46 7.35
CA ILE A 863 -1.05 -43.53 6.85
C ILE A 863 -0.74 -44.79 7.63
N SER A 864 -1.75 -45.33 8.31
CA SER A 864 -1.68 -46.58 9.06
C SER A 864 -2.32 -47.70 8.27
N GLY A 865 -1.76 -48.90 8.37
CA GLY A 865 -2.38 -50.09 7.78
C GLY A 865 -3.61 -50.57 8.55
N PRO A 866 -4.40 -51.48 7.95
CA PRO A 866 -5.79 -51.74 8.35
C PRO A 866 -5.94 -52.30 9.76
N SER A 867 -4.91 -52.99 10.26
CA SER A 867 -4.88 -53.58 11.60
C SER A 867 -4.94 -52.56 12.74
N ALA A 868 -4.62 -51.31 12.47
CA ALA A 868 -4.61 -50.22 13.45
C ALA A 868 -5.68 -49.14 13.15
N CYS A 869 -6.61 -49.42 12.23
CA CYS A 869 -7.76 -48.58 11.95
C CYS A 869 -8.95 -49.00 12.83
N THR A 870 -9.20 -48.22 13.89
CA THR A 870 -10.06 -48.57 15.03
C THR A 870 -11.36 -47.76 15.08
N GLY A 871 -11.49 -46.73 14.25
CA GLY A 871 -12.58 -45.77 14.25
C GLY A 871 -12.47 -44.67 15.32
N ASP A 872 -11.36 -44.59 16.07
CA ASP A 872 -11.17 -43.57 17.10
C ASP A 872 -10.96 -42.15 16.53
N ASP A 873 -10.96 -41.13 17.40
CA ASP A 873 -10.88 -39.72 16.97
C ASP A 873 -9.58 -39.37 16.23
N SER A 874 -8.52 -40.18 16.34
CA SER A 874 -7.24 -39.92 15.65
C SER A 874 -7.31 -40.16 14.14
N GLU A 875 -8.31 -40.91 13.67
CA GLU A 875 -8.50 -41.24 12.25
C GLU A 875 -9.78 -40.64 11.64
N GLN A 876 -10.52 -39.83 12.40
CA GLN A 876 -11.70 -39.11 11.93
C GLN A 876 -11.31 -37.73 11.40
N TRP A 877 -11.81 -37.41 10.20
CA TRP A 877 -11.52 -36.17 9.49
C TRP A 877 -12.81 -35.48 9.08
N ILE A 878 -12.78 -34.15 9.05
CA ILE A 878 -13.93 -33.31 8.69
C ILE A 878 -13.46 -32.30 7.65
N GLN A 879 -14.15 -32.21 6.51
CA GLN A 879 -13.90 -31.15 5.54
C GLN A 879 -14.86 -29.98 5.82
N ASP A 880 -14.34 -28.76 5.98
CA ASP A 880 -15.16 -27.57 6.14
C ASP A 880 -15.69 -27.05 4.78
N THR A 881 -16.54 -26.01 4.83
CA THR A 881 -17.08 -25.38 3.62
C THR A 881 -16.00 -24.71 2.74
N LYS A 882 -14.87 -24.31 3.33
CA LYS A 882 -13.73 -23.68 2.67
C LYS A 882 -12.77 -24.69 2.01
N GLY A 883 -12.98 -25.98 2.26
CA GLY A 883 -12.17 -27.07 1.71
C GLY A 883 -10.99 -27.48 2.58
N LYS A 884 -10.86 -26.94 3.80
CA LYS A 884 -9.87 -27.40 4.78
C LYS A 884 -10.27 -28.73 5.36
N ILE A 885 -9.29 -29.58 5.66
CA ILE A 885 -9.50 -30.90 6.25
C ILE A 885 -8.96 -30.89 7.68
N HIS A 886 -9.86 -30.95 8.65
CA HIS A 886 -9.61 -30.89 10.08
C HIS A 886 -9.48 -32.30 10.68
N SER A 887 -8.58 -32.47 11.65
CA SER A 887 -8.55 -33.66 12.49
C SER A 887 -9.60 -33.55 13.59
N LYS A 888 -10.36 -34.60 13.86
CA LYS A 888 -11.28 -34.62 15.01
C LYS A 888 -10.53 -34.61 16.34
N MET A 889 -9.37 -35.27 16.43
CA MET A 889 -8.52 -35.29 17.63
C MET A 889 -7.88 -33.92 17.93
N ALA A 890 -7.55 -33.14 16.89
CA ALA A 890 -6.94 -31.82 17.01
C ALA A 890 -7.63 -30.84 16.04
N MET A 891 -8.80 -30.32 16.44
CA MET A 891 -9.71 -29.57 15.56
C MET A 891 -9.14 -28.26 15.03
N ASP A 892 -8.26 -27.62 15.79
CA ASP A 892 -7.50 -26.44 15.41
C ASP A 892 -6.38 -26.75 14.41
N GLN A 893 -6.20 -28.01 13.99
CA GLN A 893 -5.15 -28.44 13.09
C GLN A 893 -5.72 -28.93 11.76
N CYS A 894 -5.15 -28.43 10.67
CA CYS A 894 -5.59 -28.68 9.30
C CYS A 894 -4.48 -29.36 8.52
N LEU A 895 -4.84 -30.28 7.61
CA LEU A 895 -3.89 -30.85 6.66
C LEU A 895 -3.33 -29.75 5.75
N THR A 896 -2.01 -29.65 5.71
CA THR A 896 -1.25 -28.66 4.95
C THR A 896 -0.04 -29.28 4.26
N THR A 897 0.40 -28.68 3.17
CA THR A 897 1.66 -29.08 2.51
C THR A 897 2.87 -28.44 3.20
N GLN A 898 3.88 -29.24 3.52
CA GLN A 898 5.17 -28.83 4.07
C GLN A 898 6.30 -29.60 3.36
N GLY A 899 7.04 -28.93 2.47
CA GLY A 899 8.18 -29.56 1.77
C GLY A 899 7.81 -30.80 0.94
N GLY A 900 6.60 -30.85 0.37
CA GLY A 900 6.09 -31.99 -0.41
C GLY A 900 5.40 -33.09 0.43
N VAL A 901 5.54 -33.05 1.75
CA VAL A 901 4.80 -33.90 2.70
C VAL A 901 3.50 -33.21 3.10
N VAL A 902 2.41 -33.96 3.28
CA VAL A 902 1.18 -33.41 3.85
C VAL A 902 1.15 -33.75 5.34
N ASN A 903 1.12 -32.73 6.18
CA ASN A 903 1.10 -32.87 7.63
C ASN A 903 0.15 -31.84 8.26
N LEU A 904 0.14 -31.75 9.59
CA LEU A 904 -0.72 -30.83 10.34
C LEU A 904 -0.03 -29.50 10.60
N ALA A 905 -0.82 -28.43 10.56
CA ALA A 905 -0.48 -27.12 11.11
C ALA A 905 -1.76 -26.44 11.61
N ALA A 906 -1.59 -25.41 12.45
CA ALA A 906 -2.70 -24.59 12.91
C ALA A 906 -3.57 -24.16 11.71
N CYS A 907 -4.87 -24.40 11.81
CA CYS A 907 -5.85 -24.04 10.81
C CYS A 907 -5.84 -22.52 10.65
N SER A 908 -5.36 -22.05 9.50
CA SER A 908 -5.45 -20.66 9.15
C SER A 908 -6.78 -20.39 8.44
N LEU A 909 -7.21 -19.14 8.49
CA LEU A 909 -8.32 -18.69 7.65
C LEU A 909 -7.87 -18.52 6.19
N ASN A 910 -6.57 -18.29 5.96
CA ASN A 910 -6.03 -17.67 4.76
C ASN A 910 -4.74 -18.36 4.27
N ILE A 911 -4.68 -19.69 4.23
CA ILE A 911 -3.53 -20.43 3.67
C ILE A 911 -4.02 -21.42 2.61
N ASP A 912 -3.69 -21.16 1.34
CA ASP A 912 -4.07 -22.00 0.20
C ASP A 912 -3.54 -23.43 0.32
N ALA A 913 -2.38 -23.63 0.97
CA ALA A 913 -1.81 -24.95 1.19
C ALA A 913 -2.68 -25.86 2.08
N GLN A 914 -3.68 -25.31 2.77
CA GLN A 914 -4.66 -26.04 3.57
C GLN A 914 -5.97 -26.33 2.82
N HIS A 915 -6.16 -25.80 1.60
CA HIS A 915 -7.39 -25.94 0.84
C HIS A 915 -7.29 -27.16 -0.10
N TRP A 916 -8.24 -28.09 -0.01
CA TRP A 916 -8.22 -29.34 -0.76
C TRP A 916 -9.50 -29.52 -1.58
N GLU A 917 -9.33 -29.82 -2.88
CA GLU A 917 -10.43 -30.20 -3.76
C GLU A 917 -10.69 -31.71 -3.66
N MET A 918 -11.94 -32.10 -3.42
CA MET A 918 -12.39 -33.50 -3.41
C MET A 918 -13.03 -33.84 -4.75
N VAL A 919 -12.35 -34.66 -5.57
CA VAL A 919 -12.85 -35.07 -6.89
C VAL A 919 -13.58 -36.41 -6.76
N THR A 920 -14.92 -36.35 -6.72
CA THR A 920 -15.77 -37.54 -6.48
C THR A 920 -15.65 -38.59 -7.59
N SER A 921 -15.48 -38.18 -8.85
CA SER A 921 -15.43 -39.09 -10.00
C SER A 921 -14.16 -39.96 -10.02
N THR A 922 -13.01 -39.40 -9.62
CA THR A 922 -11.72 -40.10 -9.63
C THR A 922 -11.30 -40.59 -8.24
N LYS A 923 -12.01 -40.16 -7.19
CA LYS A 923 -11.66 -40.38 -5.77
C LYS A 923 -10.33 -39.73 -5.38
N GLU A 924 -9.98 -38.63 -6.02
CA GLU A 924 -8.74 -37.89 -5.75
C GLU A 924 -8.98 -36.73 -4.79
N ILE A 925 -7.98 -36.44 -3.95
CA ILE A 925 -7.92 -35.24 -3.11
C ILE A 925 -6.73 -34.44 -3.62
N LYS A 926 -6.94 -33.22 -4.11
CA LYS A 926 -5.92 -32.53 -4.90
C LYS A 926 -5.79 -31.03 -4.63
N GLN A 927 -4.63 -30.52 -5.03
CA GLN A 927 -4.27 -29.11 -5.15
C GLN A 927 -3.65 -28.91 -6.54
N GLY A 928 -4.43 -28.34 -7.47
CA GLY A 928 -4.04 -28.25 -8.88
C GLY A 928 -3.79 -29.64 -9.47
N ASN A 929 -2.59 -29.85 -10.03
CA ASN A 929 -2.18 -31.13 -10.65
C ASN A 929 -1.49 -32.10 -9.68
N GLN A 930 -1.51 -31.81 -8.37
CA GLN A 930 -0.94 -32.69 -7.35
C GLN A 930 -2.01 -33.28 -6.44
N CYS A 931 -1.95 -34.59 -6.23
CA CYS A 931 -2.89 -35.39 -5.49
C CYS A 931 -2.26 -35.88 -4.17
N PHE A 932 -3.09 -36.14 -3.17
CA PHE A 932 -2.73 -36.95 -2.01
C PHE A 932 -2.25 -38.31 -2.49
N ASP A 933 -1.06 -38.69 -2.03
CA ASP A 933 -0.39 -39.90 -2.47
C ASP A 933 0.19 -40.64 -1.25
N LEU A 934 -0.12 -41.94 -1.16
CA LEU A 934 0.57 -42.85 -0.26
C LEU A 934 1.98 -43.08 -0.78
N GLU A 935 2.96 -42.51 -0.09
CA GLU A 935 4.35 -42.49 -0.52
C GLU A 935 4.87 -43.88 -0.91
N GLY A 936 5.33 -44.01 -2.17
CA GLY A 936 5.86 -45.26 -2.71
C GLY A 936 4.81 -46.32 -3.05
N GLY A 937 3.54 -46.11 -2.70
CA GLY A 937 2.43 -47.03 -3.00
C GLY A 937 2.32 -48.25 -2.08
N TYR A 938 3.14 -48.33 -1.01
CA TYR A 938 3.11 -49.43 -0.04
C TYR A 938 3.41 -48.93 1.39
N LEU A 939 3.02 -49.72 2.38
CA LEU A 939 3.34 -49.46 3.78
C LEU A 939 4.64 -50.16 4.18
N LYS A 940 5.44 -49.53 5.04
CA LYS A 940 6.57 -50.15 5.73
C LYS A 940 6.27 -50.18 7.23
N ASP A 941 6.37 -51.35 7.86
CA ASP A 941 6.05 -51.53 9.28
C ASP A 941 4.64 -50.99 9.64
N ASN A 942 3.66 -51.29 8.77
CA ASN A 942 2.27 -50.84 8.87
C ASN A 942 2.09 -49.31 8.79
N ARG A 943 3.06 -48.59 8.23
CA ARG A 943 3.11 -47.13 8.23
C ARG A 943 3.61 -46.55 6.90
N ALA A 944 3.09 -45.39 6.50
CA ALA A 944 3.63 -44.57 5.40
C ALA A 944 3.37 -43.08 5.62
N ARG A 945 4.10 -42.22 4.91
CA ARG A 945 3.83 -40.77 4.87
C ARG A 945 2.76 -40.45 3.84
N LEU A 946 1.99 -39.42 4.12
CA LEU A 946 1.14 -38.77 3.12
C LEU A 946 1.97 -37.69 2.42
N ILE A 947 2.05 -37.74 1.10
CA ILE A 947 2.77 -36.76 0.30
C ILE A 947 1.86 -36.16 -0.78
N ARG A 948 2.34 -35.09 -1.41
CA ARG A 948 1.79 -34.60 -2.68
C ARG A 948 2.61 -35.14 -3.84
N TYR A 949 1.94 -35.75 -4.80
CA TYR A 949 2.57 -36.22 -6.02
C TYR A 949 1.71 -35.87 -7.25
N GLY A 950 2.29 -35.90 -8.44
CA GLY A 950 1.53 -35.63 -9.67
C GLY A 950 0.36 -36.61 -9.80
N CYS A 951 -0.84 -36.09 -10.10
CA CYS A 951 -2.04 -36.90 -10.24
C CYS A 951 -1.89 -37.88 -11.41
N ASN A 952 -2.02 -39.18 -11.13
CA ASN A 952 -1.82 -40.28 -12.09
C ASN A 952 -2.96 -41.32 -12.06
N GLY A 953 -3.96 -41.16 -11.18
CA GLY A 953 -5.13 -42.05 -11.08
C GLY A 953 -4.84 -43.43 -10.46
N GLY A 954 -3.63 -43.63 -9.92
CA GLY A 954 -3.21 -44.86 -9.25
C GLY A 954 -3.97 -45.14 -7.96
N GLY A 955 -3.98 -46.41 -7.52
CA GLY A 955 -4.70 -46.82 -6.30
C GLY A 955 -4.19 -46.12 -5.03
N ASN A 956 -2.90 -45.78 -4.99
CA ASN A 956 -2.27 -45.01 -3.92
C ASN A 956 -2.70 -43.53 -3.87
N GLN A 957 -3.48 -43.06 -4.86
CA GLN A 957 -4.06 -41.70 -4.92
C GLN A 957 -5.59 -41.69 -4.79
N LYS A 958 -6.21 -42.85 -4.53
CA LYS A 958 -7.66 -42.97 -4.37
C LYS A 958 -8.04 -42.98 -2.89
N TRP A 959 -8.84 -42.02 -2.49
CA TRP A 959 -9.24 -41.78 -1.11
C TRP A 959 -10.75 -41.86 -0.92
N THR A 960 -11.20 -42.07 0.31
CA THR A 960 -12.60 -41.76 0.65
C THR A 960 -12.84 -40.26 0.50
N ILE A 961 -14.02 -39.92 0.00
CA ILE A 961 -14.42 -38.53 -0.18
C ILE A 961 -15.23 -38.09 1.02
N LEU A 962 -14.74 -37.05 1.71
CA LEU A 962 -15.43 -36.47 2.85
C LEU A 962 -16.66 -35.70 2.38
N THR A 963 -17.74 -35.79 3.14
CA THR A 963 -18.88 -34.88 2.99
C THR A 963 -18.55 -33.56 3.65
N LYS A 964 -18.68 -32.44 2.94
CA LYS A 964 -18.46 -31.11 3.51
C LYS A 964 -19.41 -30.86 4.69
N ASN A 965 -18.86 -30.38 5.79
CA ASN A 965 -19.62 -29.95 6.96
C ASN A 965 -20.05 -28.48 6.77
N PRO A 966 -21.36 -28.16 6.86
CA PRO A 966 -21.87 -26.79 6.66
C PRO A 966 -21.65 -25.86 7.86
N SER A 967 -21.03 -26.33 8.94
CA SER A 967 -20.72 -25.57 10.16
C SER A 967 -19.96 -24.29 9.86
N PHE A 968 -20.57 -23.17 10.22
CA PHE A 968 -19.96 -21.86 10.21
C PHE A 968 -18.81 -21.79 11.23
N ILE A 969 -19.03 -22.33 12.44
CA ILE A 969 -18.03 -22.33 13.51
C ILE A 969 -16.76 -23.06 13.05
N LEU A 970 -16.88 -24.27 12.51
CA LEU A 970 -15.75 -25.06 12.00
C LEU A 970 -14.93 -24.30 10.96
N ALA A 971 -15.62 -23.62 10.03
CA ALA A 971 -14.99 -22.92 8.92
C ALA A 971 -14.28 -21.61 9.30
N THR A 972 -14.60 -21.01 10.46
CA THR A 972 -14.29 -19.59 10.72
C THR A 972 -13.59 -19.25 12.05
N VAL A 973 -13.72 -20.03 13.12
CA VAL A 973 -13.28 -19.57 14.45
C VAL A 973 -11.80 -19.85 14.79
N GLY A 974 -11.07 -20.54 13.90
CA GLY A 974 -9.61 -20.73 14.01
C GLY A 974 -9.16 -21.35 15.34
N ASN A 975 -8.17 -20.73 16.01
CA ASN A 975 -7.54 -21.24 17.23
C ASN A 975 -8.50 -21.42 18.42
N ASN A 976 -9.67 -20.79 18.39
CA ASN A 976 -10.70 -20.94 19.44
C ASN A 976 -11.57 -22.18 19.24
N LEU A 977 -11.48 -22.85 18.09
CA LEU A 977 -12.35 -23.96 17.71
C LEU A 977 -12.42 -25.09 18.76
N PRO A 978 -11.29 -25.62 19.30
CA PRO A 978 -11.37 -26.70 20.29
C PRO A 978 -12.10 -26.26 21.57
N LEU A 979 -11.89 -25.02 22.02
CA LEU A 979 -12.52 -24.50 23.23
C LEU A 979 -14.01 -24.25 23.02
N ILE A 980 -14.39 -23.70 21.86
CA ILE A 980 -15.80 -23.47 21.47
C ILE A 980 -16.55 -24.81 21.44
N VAL A 981 -16.03 -25.80 20.71
CA VAL A 981 -16.69 -27.10 20.54
C VAL A 981 -16.85 -27.83 21.87
N LYS A 982 -15.79 -27.85 22.69
CA LYS A 982 -15.84 -28.41 24.05
C LYS A 982 -16.89 -27.71 24.92
N SER A 983 -17.00 -26.39 24.82
CA SER A 983 -17.95 -25.59 25.59
C SER A 983 -19.41 -25.81 25.15
N LEU A 984 -19.65 -26.05 23.86
CA LEU A 984 -20.97 -26.41 23.33
C LEU A 984 -21.43 -27.80 23.81
N GLN A 985 -20.53 -28.77 23.89
CA GLN A 985 -20.89 -30.16 24.26
C GLN A 985 -21.21 -30.34 25.76
N LYS A 986 -20.56 -29.59 26.65
CA LYS A 986 -20.57 -29.88 28.10
C LYS A 986 -21.86 -29.50 28.84
N GLN A 987 -22.66 -28.54 28.38
CA GLN A 987 -23.94 -28.25 29.03
C GLN A 987 -25.01 -29.31 28.71
N THR A 988 -24.93 -29.98 27.56
CA THR A 988 -25.83 -31.11 27.22
C THR A 988 -25.67 -32.26 28.22
N ALA A 989 -24.43 -32.52 28.66
CA ALA A 989 -24.14 -33.48 29.71
C ALA A 989 -24.62 -33.01 31.10
N MET A 990 -24.50 -31.72 31.44
CA MET A 990 -25.01 -31.18 32.71
C MET A 990 -26.55 -31.09 32.76
N LYS A 991 -27.22 -30.78 31.64
CA LYS A 991 -28.68 -30.82 31.52
C LYS A 991 -29.20 -32.26 31.62
N ASN A 992 -28.52 -33.22 30.97
CA ASN A 992 -28.86 -34.64 31.12
C ASN A 992 -28.59 -35.13 32.54
N SER A 993 -27.51 -34.70 33.20
CA SER A 993 -27.26 -35.04 34.61
C SER A 993 -28.29 -34.42 35.57
N ARG A 994 -28.71 -33.16 35.34
CA ARG A 994 -29.79 -32.51 36.11
C ARG A 994 -31.18 -33.07 35.81
N GLN A 995 -31.47 -33.49 34.58
CA GLN A 995 -32.71 -34.18 34.23
C GLN A 995 -32.74 -35.62 34.76
N VAL A 996 -31.61 -36.32 34.77
CA VAL A 996 -31.48 -37.63 35.41
C VAL A 996 -31.57 -37.49 36.94
N GLN A 997 -31.07 -36.40 37.54
CA GLN A 997 -31.32 -36.09 38.94
C GLN A 997 -32.78 -35.66 39.22
N SER A 998 -33.46 -34.97 38.29
CA SER A 998 -34.88 -34.60 38.45
C SER A 998 -35.83 -35.76 38.15
N LEU A 999 -35.40 -36.76 37.39
CA LEU A 999 -36.14 -38.02 37.13
C LEU A 999 -35.82 -39.12 38.15
N ASN A 1000 -34.81 -38.92 39.03
CA ASN A 1000 -34.54 -39.73 40.22
C ASN A 1000 -34.99 -39.02 41.52
N VAL A 1001 -36.05 -38.21 41.46
CA VAL A 1001 -36.78 -37.86 42.69
C VAL A 1001 -37.78 -38.98 42.95
N ASP A 1002 -37.25 -40.06 43.52
CA ASP A 1002 -38.06 -40.97 44.32
C ASP A 1002 -38.59 -40.18 45.52
N SER A 1003 -39.89 -40.27 45.74
CA SER A 1003 -40.64 -39.52 46.73
C SER A 1003 -40.18 -39.87 48.14
N LYS A 1004 -39.30 -39.05 48.72
CA LYS A 1004 -39.23 -38.83 50.17
C LYS A 1004 -39.09 -37.35 50.44
N GLU A 1005 -40.21 -36.71 50.73
CA GLU A 1005 -40.25 -35.39 51.37
C GLU A 1005 -39.46 -35.45 52.69
N ASP A 1006 -38.39 -34.67 52.76
CA ASP A 1006 -37.74 -34.35 54.03
C ASP A 1006 -38.56 -33.23 54.70
N PRO A 1007 -39.08 -33.42 55.92
CA PRO A 1007 -40.05 -32.50 56.50
C PRO A 1007 -39.45 -31.14 56.85
N SER A 1008 -40.26 -30.10 56.71
CA SER A 1008 -39.90 -28.70 56.96
C SER A 1008 -39.39 -28.47 58.39
N VAL A 1009 -38.56 -27.43 58.55
CA VAL A 1009 -37.99 -27.01 59.84
C VAL A 1009 -39.08 -26.73 60.91
N LEU A 1010 -40.32 -26.39 60.50
CA LEU A 1010 -41.45 -26.24 61.41
C LEU A 1010 -41.96 -27.59 61.96
N ALA A 1011 -41.86 -28.68 61.20
CA ALA A 1011 -42.23 -30.02 61.66
C ALA A 1011 -41.19 -30.63 62.61
N LYS A 1012 -39.90 -30.27 62.46
CA LYS A 1012 -38.83 -30.73 63.37
C LYS A 1012 -38.89 -30.06 64.75
N VAL A 1013 -39.47 -28.86 64.86
CA VAL A 1013 -39.71 -28.17 66.16
C VAL A 1013 -40.96 -28.71 66.87
N GLY A 1014 -42.00 -29.10 66.13
CA GLY A 1014 -43.21 -29.70 66.71
C GLY A 1014 -42.95 -31.04 67.40
N THR A 1015 -42.09 -31.89 66.83
CA THR A 1015 -41.79 -33.21 67.39
C THR A 1015 -40.94 -33.11 68.66
N ALA A 1016 -40.00 -32.17 68.74
CA ALA A 1016 -39.15 -31.97 69.93
C ALA A 1016 -39.92 -31.46 71.16
N ILE A 1017 -41.04 -30.74 70.96
CA ILE A 1017 -41.90 -30.25 72.04
C ILE A 1017 -42.83 -31.36 72.54
N SER A 1018 -43.28 -32.27 71.66
CA SER A 1018 -44.07 -33.45 72.05
C SER A 1018 -43.25 -34.45 72.88
N THR A 1019 -41.99 -34.71 72.50
CA THR A 1019 -41.15 -35.66 73.26
C THR A 1019 -40.73 -35.11 74.64
N PHE A 1020 -40.63 -33.79 74.79
CA PHE A 1020 -40.34 -33.15 76.08
C PHE A 1020 -41.54 -33.11 77.05
N LEU A 1021 -42.77 -33.15 76.53
CA LEU A 1021 -43.98 -33.17 77.35
C LEU A 1021 -44.37 -34.59 77.80
N ASP A 1022 -44.07 -35.61 76.99
CA ASP A 1022 -44.32 -37.02 77.36
C ASP A 1022 -43.31 -37.56 78.40
N ASP A 1023 -42.07 -37.05 78.41
CA ASP A 1023 -41.06 -37.34 79.47
C ASP A 1023 -41.30 -36.57 80.78
N LEU A 1024 -42.21 -35.59 80.82
CA LEU A 1024 -42.55 -34.83 82.03
C LEU A 1024 -43.76 -35.40 82.80
N PHE A 1025 -44.49 -36.36 82.20
CA PHE A 1025 -45.68 -37.00 82.80
C PHE A 1025 -45.63 -38.54 82.80
N SER A 1026 -44.42 -39.11 82.67
CA SER A 1026 -44.15 -40.55 82.80
C SER A 1026 -43.29 -40.86 84.02
#